data_AF-A0A562HQN5-F1
#
_entry.id   AF-A0A562HQN5-F1
#
_cell.length_a   1.000
_cell.length_b   1.000
_cell.length_c   1.000
_cell.angle_alpha   90.00
_cell.angle_beta   90.00
_cell.angle_gamma   90.00
#
_symmetry.space_group_name_H-M   'P 1'
#
loop_
_entity.id
_entity.type
_entity.pdbx_description
1 polymer ?
#
loop_
_entity_poly.entity_id
_entity_poly.type
_entity_poly.pdbx_seq_one_letter_code
_entity_poly.pdbx_strand_id
1 'polypeptide(L)'
;MIVILTHRQMDFDALASMVAAQKIFPDSLMVVDGKSNPYVQDFIALARDRLPFSRPKDVDWAKVEKIVLVDTHNLQRAAGIKEGVFEQIPLVIYDHHPYYGSLTEEMHIESIGSCTTLLIEELRKMAVQLSPFEATLLALGIYDDTGSLLFESTTVRDVKAVAYLLEQGANLGVVAEYLRKPLIEEQKELLQQLLDNGKTEDFRGQPVYISWAESDDYVGGLALLAHRVGEMEGAETLFLVVQMENRVYLVGRSRGRGIEVNRITQAFGGAGHTRAASATVKHASVAEILKQLKGELAQQAHRINRVRDIMSYPVKTVSPEMKLTEVEQILLKYGHTGVPVAQGEKLVGIISRRDVDKAIKHGLAHAPVKGFMTKDVVVVEADSSWEDVQRTMVQHDIGRVPVLEEGKLAGIVSRSDILRIIHGSAVPTEMSLTRHRSLAMREDILRLFEELPEQIRSLLAAAQQVADELGYSVFVVGGFVRDILLKVPTQDLDFVIEGDGHAFARALAHRLQDVQVVFHDQFGTARLDFADGSHLDVASSRREDYSSPGALPQVEESRLRDDMFRRDFTINAMAIAVNSVRYGELVDYYGGLRDLKQGEIRFLHNLSFIEDPTRILRALRFAGRYGFRLAKETREGLYTALDAGVLQKLSSERFTEEFMHMLSELKFGVMGESLLNMGVFRKWFGAELPWDFTHPGLNQAISPERKWLICLRRMDRSQFARIEEKLRLARELKGIAYKFFDIMDGLLSLGGGEKGSEASPYAREKISLKSLDQYLEGLPALLMEVLLWDERFRDSLEAYTEAVKAIHQTVDGTALRQWGVKEGPEIGRILKAVRLAWLEGKLQTEEEEKEFVLGLLKDGLSNRPKGETTCLT
;
A
#
# COMPACT_ATOMS: atom_id res chain seq x y z
N MET A 1 -2.96 -29.13 -45.10
CA MET A 1 -2.16 -29.97 -44.16
C MET A 1 -1.35 -29.07 -43.23
N ILE A 2 -1.35 -29.34 -41.93
CA ILE A 2 -0.56 -28.58 -40.93
C ILE A 2 0.75 -29.33 -40.65
N VAL A 3 1.88 -28.62 -40.62
CA VAL A 3 3.19 -29.20 -40.30
C VAL A 3 3.74 -28.57 -39.02
N ILE A 4 4.24 -29.39 -38.10
CA ILE A 4 4.89 -28.94 -36.86
C ILE A 4 6.40 -29.11 -37.00
N LEU A 5 7.14 -28.05 -36.68
CA LEU A 5 8.60 -27.96 -36.77
C LEU A 5 9.21 -27.44 -35.47
N THR A 6 10.47 -27.77 -35.26
CA THR A 6 11.31 -27.20 -34.19
C THR A 6 12.73 -26.95 -34.69
N HIS A 7 13.63 -26.51 -33.80
CA HIS A 7 15.03 -26.29 -34.15
C HIS A 7 15.78 -27.60 -34.44
N ARG A 8 16.86 -27.50 -35.23
CA ARG A 8 17.62 -28.68 -35.70
C ARG A 8 18.23 -29.54 -34.59
N GLN A 9 18.69 -28.90 -33.51
CA GLN A 9 19.28 -29.59 -32.35
C GLN A 9 18.20 -29.95 -31.32
N MET A 10 17.23 -30.78 -31.69
CA MET A 10 16.08 -31.09 -30.84
C MET A 10 16.51 -31.70 -29.49
N ASP A 11 16.07 -31.07 -28.41
CA ASP A 11 16.14 -31.55 -27.03
C ASP A 11 14.76 -32.04 -26.54
N PHE A 12 14.61 -32.29 -25.24
CA PHE A 12 13.34 -32.80 -24.70
C PHE A 12 12.23 -31.75 -24.66
N ASP A 13 12.55 -30.45 -24.52
CA ASP A 13 11.53 -29.39 -24.56
C ASP A 13 10.98 -29.23 -25.98
N ALA A 14 11.87 -29.19 -26.98
CA ALA A 14 11.49 -29.20 -28.39
C ALA A 14 10.60 -30.42 -28.73
N LEU A 15 11.00 -31.63 -28.34
CA LEU A 15 10.22 -32.86 -28.57
C LEU A 15 8.86 -32.80 -27.87
N ALA A 16 8.83 -32.43 -26.60
CA ALA A 16 7.61 -32.33 -25.81
C ALA A 16 6.66 -31.27 -26.41
N SER A 17 7.20 -30.13 -26.79
CA SER A 17 6.46 -29.06 -27.46
C SER A 17 5.86 -29.52 -28.80
N MET A 18 6.58 -30.31 -29.60
CA MET A 18 6.01 -30.87 -30.83
C MET A 18 4.80 -31.77 -30.55
N VAL A 19 4.90 -32.63 -29.54
CA VAL A 19 3.81 -33.55 -29.15
C VAL A 19 2.62 -32.78 -28.59
N ALA A 20 2.86 -31.76 -27.76
CA ALA A 20 1.80 -30.89 -27.25
C ALA A 20 1.11 -30.11 -28.38
N ALA A 21 1.87 -29.56 -29.32
CA ALA A 21 1.33 -28.88 -30.49
C ALA A 21 0.48 -29.81 -31.36
N GLN A 22 0.87 -31.08 -31.54
CA GLN A 22 0.06 -32.04 -32.31
C GLN A 22 -1.31 -32.31 -31.66
N LYS A 23 -1.41 -32.19 -30.34
CA LYS A 23 -2.70 -32.28 -29.62
C LYS A 23 -3.58 -31.04 -29.79
N ILE A 24 -2.97 -29.87 -29.94
CA ILE A 24 -3.67 -28.60 -30.23
C ILE A 24 -4.14 -28.56 -31.69
N PHE A 25 -3.32 -29.10 -32.60
CA PHE A 25 -3.61 -29.18 -34.04
C PHE A 25 -3.76 -30.65 -34.47
N PRO A 26 -4.96 -31.26 -34.28
CA PRO A 26 -5.25 -32.61 -34.77
C PRO A 26 -4.95 -32.75 -36.27
N ASP A 27 -4.57 -33.95 -36.71
CA ASP A 27 -4.21 -34.26 -38.10
C ASP A 27 -2.95 -33.54 -38.66
N SER A 28 -2.15 -32.92 -37.78
CA SER A 28 -0.86 -32.32 -38.13
C SER A 28 0.29 -33.33 -38.19
N LEU A 29 1.29 -33.01 -39.03
CA LEU A 29 2.48 -33.83 -39.25
C LEU A 29 3.68 -33.26 -38.51
N MET A 30 4.25 -34.02 -37.57
CA MET A 30 5.50 -33.68 -36.90
C MET A 30 6.70 -34.00 -37.81
N VAL A 31 7.53 -33.01 -38.08
CA VAL A 31 8.66 -33.13 -39.02
C VAL A 31 9.98 -32.82 -38.34
N VAL A 32 10.94 -33.75 -38.43
CA VAL A 32 12.25 -33.67 -37.77
C VAL A 32 13.41 -33.88 -38.76
N ASP A 33 14.44 -33.03 -38.68
CA ASP A 33 15.71 -33.16 -39.39
C ASP A 33 16.70 -33.90 -38.46
N GLY A 34 17.21 -35.06 -38.86
CA GLY A 34 17.74 -36.14 -38.00
C GLY A 34 19.01 -35.87 -37.15
N LYS A 35 19.26 -34.63 -36.74
CA LYS A 35 20.39 -34.21 -35.88
C LYS A 35 19.93 -33.83 -34.47
N SER A 36 19.18 -34.71 -33.81
CA SER A 36 18.72 -34.52 -32.42
C SER A 36 19.79 -34.88 -31.39
N ASN A 37 19.60 -34.45 -30.14
CA ASN A 37 20.39 -34.88 -28.99
C ASN A 37 20.36 -36.43 -28.87
N PRO A 38 21.49 -37.13 -28.62
CA PRO A 38 21.54 -38.59 -28.51
C PRO A 38 20.47 -39.20 -27.58
N TYR A 39 20.21 -38.57 -26.42
CA TYR A 39 19.20 -39.07 -25.47
C TYR A 39 17.77 -38.95 -26.01
N VAL A 40 17.50 -37.90 -26.78
CA VAL A 40 16.22 -37.71 -27.47
C VAL A 40 16.09 -38.71 -28.63
N GLN A 41 17.18 -39.02 -29.33
CA GLN A 41 17.20 -40.06 -30.36
C GLN A 41 16.88 -41.44 -29.77
N ASP A 42 17.48 -41.79 -28.63
CA ASP A 42 17.21 -43.04 -27.93
C ASP A 42 15.74 -43.12 -27.47
N PHE A 43 15.22 -42.04 -26.89
CA PHE A 43 13.81 -41.95 -26.51
C PHE A 43 12.88 -42.13 -27.71
N ILE A 44 13.13 -41.43 -28.82
CA ILE A 44 12.34 -41.55 -30.05
C ILE A 44 12.45 -42.94 -30.67
N ALA A 45 13.61 -43.58 -30.61
CA ALA A 45 13.80 -44.95 -31.11
C ALA A 45 12.92 -45.95 -30.35
N LEU A 46 12.80 -45.79 -29.02
CA LEU A 46 11.95 -46.63 -28.16
C LEU A 46 10.46 -46.27 -28.30
N ALA A 47 10.14 -45.00 -28.58
CA ALA A 47 8.77 -44.50 -28.70
C ALA A 47 8.24 -44.41 -30.14
N ARG A 48 8.96 -44.95 -31.13
CA ARG A 48 8.67 -44.77 -32.56
C ARG A 48 7.25 -45.18 -32.97
N ASP A 49 6.72 -46.24 -32.37
CA ASP A 49 5.36 -46.72 -32.65
C ASP A 49 4.26 -45.81 -32.09
N ARG A 50 4.61 -44.91 -31.15
CA ARG A 50 3.69 -43.96 -30.51
C ARG A 50 3.83 -42.53 -31.01
N LEU A 51 4.99 -42.18 -31.57
CA LEU A 51 5.31 -40.83 -32.03
C LEU A 51 5.69 -40.88 -33.52
N PRO A 52 4.72 -40.74 -34.44
CA PRO A 52 5.00 -40.78 -35.88
C PRO A 52 5.69 -39.47 -36.32
N PHE A 53 6.92 -39.60 -36.81
CA PHE A 53 7.70 -38.49 -37.36
C PHE A 53 7.94 -38.65 -38.86
N SER A 54 7.89 -37.54 -39.59
CA SER A 54 8.31 -37.46 -41.00
C SER A 54 9.62 -36.70 -41.15
N ARG A 55 10.38 -36.97 -42.21
CA ARG A 55 11.55 -36.16 -42.56
C ARG A 55 11.15 -35.05 -43.53
N PRO A 56 11.85 -33.91 -43.57
CA PRO A 56 11.51 -32.81 -44.49
C PRO A 56 11.40 -33.21 -45.97
N LYS A 57 12.17 -34.23 -46.40
CA LYS A 57 12.15 -34.77 -47.76
C LYS A 57 10.93 -35.65 -48.08
N ASP A 58 10.25 -36.14 -47.05
CA ASP A 58 9.08 -37.02 -47.17
C ASP A 58 7.76 -36.21 -47.14
N VAL A 59 7.85 -34.86 -47.03
CA VAL A 59 6.71 -33.93 -46.96
C VAL A 59 6.45 -33.28 -48.32
N ASP A 60 5.20 -33.31 -48.76
CA ASP A 60 4.73 -32.57 -49.94
C ASP A 60 4.39 -31.12 -49.55
N TRP A 61 5.38 -30.23 -49.62
CA TRP A 61 5.29 -28.83 -49.20
C TRP A 61 4.23 -28.02 -49.96
N ALA A 62 3.84 -28.44 -51.17
CA ALA A 62 2.80 -27.76 -51.94
C ALA A 62 1.39 -27.94 -51.35
N LYS A 63 1.19 -28.92 -50.44
CA LYS A 63 -0.09 -29.19 -49.76
C LYS A 63 -0.13 -28.66 -48.33
N VAL A 64 0.93 -27.99 -47.89
CA VAL A 64 1.03 -27.44 -46.53
C VAL A 64 0.31 -26.10 -46.49
N GLU A 65 -0.66 -25.98 -45.61
CA GLU A 65 -1.52 -24.79 -45.47
C GLU A 65 -1.08 -23.90 -44.29
N LYS A 66 -0.36 -24.48 -43.32
CA LYS A 66 0.10 -23.80 -42.11
C LYS A 66 1.30 -24.53 -41.53
N ILE A 67 2.26 -23.75 -41.01
CA ILE A 67 3.40 -24.26 -40.26
C ILE A 67 3.29 -23.80 -38.81
N VAL A 68 3.45 -24.72 -37.87
CA VAL A 68 3.55 -24.44 -36.43
C VAL A 68 5.00 -24.67 -36.02
N LEU A 69 5.66 -23.60 -35.58
CA LEU A 69 7.04 -23.62 -35.13
C LEU A 69 7.07 -23.58 -33.60
N VAL A 70 7.72 -24.56 -32.98
CA VAL A 70 7.79 -24.67 -31.52
C VAL A 70 9.24 -24.65 -31.04
N ASP A 71 9.43 -24.07 -29.85
CA ASP A 71 10.70 -23.94 -29.15
C ASP A 71 11.78 -23.16 -29.93
N THR A 72 11.34 -22.38 -30.92
CA THR A 72 12.20 -21.44 -31.63
C THR A 72 11.37 -20.44 -32.43
N HIS A 73 11.77 -19.18 -32.40
CA HIS A 73 11.29 -18.15 -33.32
C HIS A 73 12.27 -17.89 -34.49
N ASN A 74 13.42 -18.56 -34.51
CA ASN A 74 14.46 -18.35 -35.52
C ASN A 74 14.31 -19.33 -36.68
N LEU A 75 13.84 -18.82 -37.83
CA LEU A 75 13.62 -19.61 -39.05
C LEU A 75 14.88 -20.31 -39.58
N GLN A 76 16.07 -19.74 -39.37
CA GLN A 76 17.33 -20.37 -39.80
C GLN A 76 17.69 -21.59 -38.96
N ARG A 77 17.16 -21.67 -37.74
CA ARG A 77 17.33 -22.81 -36.84
C ARG A 77 16.30 -23.92 -37.10
N ALA A 78 15.21 -23.64 -37.83
CA ALA A 78 14.14 -24.60 -38.10
C ALA A 78 14.55 -25.67 -39.14
N ALA A 79 14.34 -26.94 -38.79
CA ALA A 79 14.40 -28.20 -39.57
C ALA A 79 14.93 -28.26 -41.04
N GLY A 80 15.98 -27.52 -41.40
CA GLY A 80 16.69 -27.68 -42.68
C GLY A 80 15.89 -27.30 -43.95
N ILE A 81 14.84 -26.49 -43.81
CA ILE A 81 13.99 -26.03 -44.91
C ILE A 81 14.57 -24.74 -45.50
N LYS A 82 14.42 -24.54 -46.82
CA LYS A 82 14.85 -23.31 -47.50
C LYS A 82 13.96 -22.13 -47.08
N GLU A 83 14.56 -20.97 -46.80
CA GLU A 83 13.85 -19.76 -46.33
C GLU A 83 12.60 -19.42 -47.17
N GLY A 84 12.67 -19.57 -48.49
CA GLY A 84 11.55 -19.28 -49.40
C GLY A 84 10.29 -20.14 -49.23
N VAL A 85 10.31 -21.21 -48.43
CA VAL A 85 9.09 -21.98 -48.07
C VAL A 85 8.30 -21.28 -46.96
N PHE A 86 8.99 -20.63 -46.01
CA PHE A 86 8.35 -19.91 -44.90
C PHE A 86 7.66 -18.62 -45.36
N GLU A 87 8.10 -18.03 -46.47
CA GLU A 87 7.49 -16.83 -47.05
C GLU A 87 6.14 -17.10 -47.73
N GLN A 88 5.84 -18.36 -48.05
CA GLN A 88 4.66 -18.76 -48.85
C GLN A 88 3.54 -19.38 -48.01
N ILE A 89 3.81 -19.70 -46.74
CA ILE A 89 2.90 -20.47 -45.89
C ILE A 89 2.73 -19.74 -44.54
N PRO A 90 1.49 -19.52 -44.06
CA PRO A 90 1.23 -18.95 -42.74
C PRO A 90 1.94 -19.69 -41.60
N LEU A 91 2.48 -18.92 -40.65
CA LEU A 91 3.31 -19.40 -39.54
C LEU A 91 2.67 -19.09 -38.19
N VAL A 92 2.63 -20.07 -37.29
CA VAL A 92 2.30 -19.90 -35.87
C VAL A 92 3.54 -20.26 -35.05
N ILE A 93 3.94 -19.41 -34.11
CA ILE A 93 5.16 -19.60 -33.32
C ILE A 93 4.82 -19.74 -31.84
N TYR A 94 5.37 -20.77 -31.20
CA TYR A 94 5.44 -20.90 -29.74
C TYR A 94 6.91 -20.94 -29.32
N ASP A 95 7.33 -19.99 -28.48
CA ASP A 95 8.71 -19.93 -28.02
C ASP A 95 8.80 -19.29 -26.62
N HIS A 96 9.87 -19.59 -25.89
CA HIS A 96 10.15 -18.99 -24.58
C HIS A 96 11.46 -18.17 -24.56
N HIS A 97 12.22 -18.21 -25.65
CA HIS A 97 13.46 -17.46 -25.78
C HIS A 97 13.22 -15.94 -25.91
N PRO A 98 14.17 -15.09 -25.46
CA PRO A 98 14.03 -13.64 -25.60
C PRO A 98 13.82 -13.21 -27.04
N TYR A 99 12.77 -12.42 -27.27
CA TYR A 99 12.45 -11.82 -28.56
C TYR A 99 12.34 -10.30 -28.40
N TYR A 100 13.12 -9.56 -29.20
CA TYR A 100 13.25 -8.11 -29.09
C TYR A 100 12.46 -7.36 -30.19
N GLY A 101 11.70 -8.07 -31.01
CA GLY A 101 10.83 -7.49 -32.05
C GLY A 101 9.39 -7.29 -31.57
N SER A 102 8.54 -6.75 -32.45
CA SER A 102 7.10 -6.71 -32.21
C SER A 102 6.46 -8.07 -32.45
N LEU A 103 5.59 -8.50 -31.53
CA LEU A 103 4.83 -9.74 -31.65
C LEU A 103 3.65 -9.55 -32.61
N THR A 104 3.36 -10.58 -33.41
CA THR A 104 2.11 -10.69 -34.19
C THR A 104 1.12 -11.58 -33.44
N GLU A 105 -0.16 -11.58 -33.85
CA GLU A 105 -1.19 -12.40 -33.21
C GLU A 105 -0.90 -13.91 -33.25
N GLU A 106 -0.13 -14.37 -34.25
CA GLU A 106 0.25 -15.78 -34.43
C GLU A 106 1.60 -16.10 -33.75
N MET A 107 2.17 -15.18 -32.96
CA MET A 107 3.42 -15.36 -32.21
C MET A 107 3.18 -15.38 -30.69
N HIS A 108 3.26 -16.56 -30.12
CA HIS A 108 3.14 -16.83 -28.69
C HIS A 108 4.54 -16.96 -28.07
N ILE A 109 5.19 -15.82 -27.84
CA ILE A 109 6.53 -15.78 -27.24
C ILE A 109 6.46 -15.14 -25.85
N GLU A 110 6.79 -15.91 -24.82
CA GLU A 110 6.73 -15.44 -23.43
C GLU A 110 7.97 -15.86 -22.62
N SER A 111 8.45 -14.99 -21.73
CA SER A 111 9.58 -15.30 -20.88
C SER A 111 9.19 -16.26 -19.75
N ILE A 112 9.27 -17.57 -20.02
CA ILE A 112 9.00 -18.66 -19.06
C ILE A 112 10.07 -19.75 -19.11
N GLY A 113 9.99 -20.71 -18.18
CA GLY A 113 11.03 -21.71 -17.97
C GLY A 113 11.08 -22.85 -18.99
N SER A 114 10.05 -23.03 -19.83
CA SER A 114 10.00 -24.04 -20.89
C SER A 114 8.92 -23.72 -21.92
N CYS A 115 9.18 -23.95 -23.22
CA CYS A 115 8.18 -23.78 -24.28
C CYS A 115 6.97 -24.74 -24.07
N THR A 116 7.22 -25.95 -23.59
CA THR A 116 6.18 -26.95 -23.29
C THR A 116 5.11 -26.41 -22.33
N THR A 117 5.48 -25.54 -21.40
CA THR A 117 4.54 -24.90 -20.45
C THR A 117 3.46 -24.08 -21.18
N LEU A 118 3.81 -23.33 -22.24
CA LEU A 118 2.84 -22.56 -23.03
C LEU A 118 1.78 -23.47 -23.65
N LEU A 119 2.24 -24.57 -24.25
CA LEU A 119 1.36 -25.48 -24.97
C LEU A 119 0.45 -26.26 -24.01
N ILE A 120 0.91 -26.57 -22.79
CA ILE A 120 0.06 -27.19 -21.76
C ILE A 120 -1.06 -26.26 -21.32
N GLU A 121 -0.78 -24.96 -21.18
CA GLU A 121 -1.81 -23.98 -20.85
C GLU A 121 -2.90 -23.93 -21.92
N GLU A 122 -2.54 -24.02 -23.20
CA GLU A 122 -3.50 -24.13 -24.31
C GLU A 122 -4.28 -25.45 -24.27
N LEU A 123 -3.60 -26.60 -24.06
CA LEU A 123 -4.25 -27.89 -23.91
C LEU A 123 -5.27 -27.92 -22.77
N ARG A 124 -4.95 -27.24 -21.66
CA ARG A 124 -5.84 -27.12 -20.51
C ARG A 124 -7.06 -26.26 -20.83
N LYS A 125 -6.92 -25.17 -21.58
CA LYS A 125 -8.05 -24.35 -22.07
C LYS A 125 -8.97 -25.17 -22.97
N MET A 126 -8.41 -26.05 -23.80
CA MET A 126 -9.14 -26.93 -24.71
C MET A 126 -9.69 -28.21 -24.03
N ALA A 127 -9.39 -28.44 -22.75
CA ALA A 127 -9.76 -29.63 -21.99
C ALA A 127 -9.34 -30.95 -22.67
N VAL A 128 -8.18 -30.97 -23.32
CA VAL A 128 -7.64 -32.17 -23.97
C VAL A 128 -7.14 -33.16 -22.92
N GLN A 129 -7.53 -34.44 -23.05
CA GLN A 129 -7.01 -35.51 -22.18
C GLN A 129 -5.68 -36.04 -22.68
N LEU A 130 -4.72 -36.20 -21.77
CA LEU A 130 -3.40 -36.75 -22.04
C LEU A 130 -3.30 -38.19 -21.55
N SER A 131 -2.65 -39.05 -22.32
CA SER A 131 -2.24 -40.36 -21.82
C SER A 131 -1.09 -40.22 -20.81
N PRO A 132 -0.89 -41.20 -19.90
CA PRO A 132 0.24 -41.17 -18.97
C PRO A 132 1.61 -41.07 -19.67
N PHE A 133 1.73 -41.64 -20.87
CA PHE A 133 2.93 -41.54 -21.69
C PHE A 133 3.19 -40.10 -22.16
N GLU A 134 2.17 -39.45 -22.72
CA GLU A 134 2.26 -38.06 -23.16
C GLU A 134 2.51 -37.12 -21.98
N ALA A 135 1.77 -37.31 -20.87
CA ALA A 135 1.97 -36.52 -19.66
C ALA A 135 3.41 -36.64 -19.12
N THR A 136 3.99 -37.85 -19.18
CA THR A 136 5.39 -38.09 -18.78
C THR A 136 6.38 -37.41 -19.71
N LEU A 137 6.17 -37.47 -21.04
CA LEU A 137 7.03 -36.80 -22.01
C LEU A 137 6.98 -35.28 -21.88
N LEU A 138 5.79 -34.71 -21.71
CA LEU A 138 5.64 -33.28 -21.49
C LEU A 138 6.30 -32.83 -20.18
N ALA A 139 6.24 -33.66 -19.13
CA ALA A 139 6.93 -33.38 -17.88
C ALA A 139 8.44 -33.41 -18.10
N LEU A 140 8.95 -34.40 -18.83
CA LEU A 140 10.38 -34.50 -19.16
C LEU A 140 10.90 -33.24 -19.88
N GLY A 141 10.13 -32.67 -20.82
CA GLY A 141 10.46 -31.41 -21.48
C GLY A 141 10.65 -30.25 -20.50
N ILE A 142 9.67 -30.02 -19.61
CA ILE A 142 9.76 -28.97 -18.60
C ILE A 142 10.94 -29.20 -17.65
N TYR A 143 11.12 -30.43 -17.16
CA TYR A 143 12.19 -30.71 -16.21
C TYR A 143 13.60 -30.61 -16.82
N ASP A 144 13.78 -30.91 -18.12
CA ASP A 144 15.09 -30.76 -18.79
C ASP A 144 15.44 -29.27 -18.92
N ASP A 145 14.49 -28.42 -19.34
CA ASP A 145 14.77 -27.01 -19.62
C ASP A 145 14.78 -26.11 -18.36
N THR A 146 13.99 -26.46 -17.35
CA THR A 146 13.96 -25.74 -16.06
C THR A 146 15.04 -26.20 -15.08
N GLY A 147 15.89 -27.17 -15.46
CA GLY A 147 16.89 -27.74 -14.56
C GLY A 147 16.25 -28.40 -13.35
N SER A 148 15.21 -29.19 -13.58
CA SER A 148 14.34 -29.75 -12.54
C SER A 148 13.71 -28.70 -11.62
N LEU A 149 13.23 -27.60 -12.22
CA LEU A 149 12.60 -26.46 -11.55
C LEU A 149 13.55 -25.61 -10.68
N LEU A 150 14.86 -25.76 -10.86
CA LEU A 150 15.88 -25.07 -10.05
C LEU A 150 16.55 -23.91 -10.80
N PHE A 151 16.37 -23.79 -12.10
CA PHE A 151 16.91 -22.66 -12.86
C PHE A 151 16.14 -21.37 -12.57
N GLU A 152 16.84 -20.24 -12.61
CA GLU A 152 16.25 -18.94 -12.31
C GLU A 152 15.22 -18.46 -13.35
N SER A 153 15.23 -19.03 -14.56
CA SER A 153 14.19 -18.85 -15.58
C SER A 153 12.87 -19.55 -15.23
N THR A 154 12.88 -20.50 -14.28
CA THR A 154 11.68 -21.25 -13.88
C THR A 154 10.67 -20.32 -13.23
N THR A 155 9.42 -20.41 -13.69
CA THR A 155 8.29 -19.62 -13.19
C THR A 155 7.27 -20.49 -12.48
N VAL A 156 6.32 -19.85 -11.78
CA VAL A 156 5.17 -20.55 -11.17
C VAL A 156 4.30 -21.25 -12.23
N ARG A 157 4.33 -20.80 -13.49
CA ARG A 157 3.57 -21.43 -14.58
C ARG A 157 4.12 -22.83 -14.90
N ASP A 158 5.44 -22.98 -14.91
CA ASP A 158 6.10 -24.27 -15.12
C ASP A 158 5.72 -25.27 -14.01
N VAL A 159 5.70 -24.82 -12.76
CA VAL A 159 5.28 -25.64 -11.60
C VAL A 159 3.82 -26.06 -11.73
N LYS A 160 2.93 -25.16 -12.17
CA LYS A 160 1.51 -25.47 -12.37
C LYS A 160 1.30 -26.43 -13.54
N ALA A 161 2.06 -26.29 -14.62
CA ALA A 161 2.04 -27.21 -15.75
C ALA A 161 2.49 -28.60 -15.31
N VAL A 162 3.60 -28.72 -14.58
CA VAL A 162 4.04 -29.99 -13.99
C VAL A 162 2.98 -30.59 -13.07
N ALA A 163 2.38 -29.79 -12.18
CA ALA A 163 1.31 -30.28 -11.31
C ALA A 163 0.13 -30.87 -12.09
N TYR A 164 -0.30 -30.18 -13.16
CA TYR A 164 -1.34 -30.68 -14.05
C TYR A 164 -0.93 -31.98 -14.75
N LEU A 165 0.30 -32.09 -15.24
CA LEU A 165 0.79 -33.32 -15.86
C LEU A 165 0.84 -34.50 -14.87
N LEU A 166 1.20 -34.25 -13.61
CA LEU A 166 1.15 -35.26 -12.56
C LEU A 166 -0.29 -35.71 -12.28
N GLU A 167 -1.25 -34.80 -12.29
CA GLU A 167 -2.68 -35.14 -12.22
C GLU A 167 -3.13 -36.02 -13.41
N GLN A 168 -2.54 -35.82 -14.59
CA GLN A 168 -2.77 -36.66 -15.79
C GLN A 168 -1.96 -37.98 -15.79
N GLY A 169 -1.19 -38.27 -14.72
CA GLY A 169 -0.46 -39.53 -14.55
C GLY A 169 0.98 -39.53 -15.06
N ALA A 170 1.64 -38.38 -15.17
CA ALA A 170 3.07 -38.30 -15.47
C ALA A 170 3.92 -39.07 -14.44
N ASN A 171 4.91 -39.83 -14.92
CA ASN A 171 5.77 -40.67 -14.07
C ASN A 171 7.16 -40.02 -13.87
N LEU A 172 7.37 -39.45 -12.69
CA LEU A 172 8.63 -38.80 -12.34
C LEU A 172 9.84 -39.75 -12.27
N GLY A 173 9.62 -41.06 -12.06
CA GLY A 173 10.69 -42.04 -12.08
C GLY A 173 11.33 -42.15 -13.48
N VAL A 174 10.49 -42.18 -14.52
CA VAL A 174 10.93 -42.17 -15.92
C VAL A 174 11.60 -40.83 -16.25
N VAL A 175 11.02 -39.71 -15.82
CA VAL A 175 11.63 -38.38 -16.00
C VAL A 175 13.04 -38.35 -15.41
N ALA A 176 13.21 -38.82 -14.17
CA ALA A 176 14.51 -38.85 -13.50
C ALA A 176 15.55 -39.75 -14.19
N GLU A 177 15.12 -40.85 -14.82
CA GLU A 177 15.99 -41.76 -15.56
C GLU A 177 16.60 -41.07 -16.79
N TYR A 178 15.79 -40.34 -17.57
CA TYR A 178 16.25 -39.65 -18.77
C TYR A 178 17.02 -38.34 -18.48
N LEU A 179 16.82 -37.72 -17.31
CA LEU A 179 17.59 -36.54 -16.90
C LEU A 179 18.99 -36.87 -16.36
N ARG A 180 19.22 -38.09 -15.89
CA ARG A 180 20.54 -38.54 -15.43
C ARG A 180 21.45 -38.82 -16.63
N LYS A 181 22.07 -37.77 -17.16
CA LYS A 181 23.06 -37.86 -18.24
C LYS A 181 24.44 -38.23 -17.65
N PRO A 182 24.93 -39.49 -17.75
CA PRO A 182 26.31 -39.80 -17.37
C PRO A 182 27.29 -39.04 -18.28
N LEU A 183 28.45 -38.67 -17.74
CA LEU A 183 29.51 -38.08 -18.58
C LEU A 183 30.14 -39.18 -19.42
N ILE A 184 30.37 -38.90 -20.70
CA ILE A 184 31.21 -39.74 -21.57
C ILE A 184 32.68 -39.61 -21.14
N GLU A 185 33.55 -40.55 -21.53
CA GLU A 185 34.95 -40.57 -21.07
C GLU A 185 35.69 -39.28 -21.41
N GLU A 186 35.49 -38.74 -22.60
CA GLU A 186 36.11 -37.49 -23.06
C GLU A 186 35.68 -36.28 -22.20
N GLN A 187 34.42 -36.28 -21.75
CA GLN A 187 33.91 -35.26 -20.82
C GLN A 187 34.46 -35.45 -19.41
N LYS A 188 34.73 -36.69 -18.97
CA LYS A 188 35.35 -36.96 -17.66
C LYS A 188 36.80 -36.50 -17.65
N GLU A 189 37.54 -36.77 -18.71
CA GLU A 189 38.92 -36.30 -18.89
C GLU A 189 38.98 -34.77 -18.87
N LEU A 190 38.08 -34.12 -19.62
CA LEU A 190 38.00 -32.67 -19.65
C LEU A 190 37.59 -32.08 -18.28
N LEU A 191 36.63 -32.70 -17.59
CA LEU A 191 36.24 -32.32 -16.23
C LEU A 191 37.43 -32.42 -15.27
N GLN A 192 38.21 -33.50 -15.35
CA GLN A 192 39.38 -33.70 -14.50
C GLN A 192 40.42 -32.60 -14.73
N GLN A 193 40.74 -32.28 -15.99
CA GLN A 193 41.64 -31.16 -16.30
C GLN A 193 41.11 -29.82 -15.74
N LEU A 194 39.81 -29.56 -15.86
CA LEU A 194 39.21 -28.33 -15.36
C LEU A 194 39.31 -28.21 -13.83
N LEU A 195 39.12 -29.31 -13.10
CA LEU A 195 39.28 -29.33 -11.64
C LEU A 195 40.75 -29.18 -11.23
N ASP A 196 41.67 -29.83 -11.96
CA ASP A 196 43.12 -29.76 -11.68
C ASP A 196 43.72 -28.38 -11.98
N ASN A 197 43.22 -27.70 -13.02
CA ASN A 197 43.73 -26.41 -13.49
C ASN A 197 42.98 -25.20 -12.93
N GLY A 198 41.92 -25.38 -12.15
CA GLY A 198 41.11 -24.26 -11.68
C GLY A 198 41.69 -23.51 -10.48
N LYS A 199 41.49 -22.18 -10.46
CA LYS A 199 41.91 -21.30 -9.36
C LYS A 199 40.90 -20.20 -9.11
N THR A 200 40.67 -19.89 -7.83
CA THR A 200 39.92 -18.70 -7.43
C THR A 200 40.86 -17.51 -7.33
N GLU A 201 40.56 -16.44 -8.06
CA GLU A 201 41.25 -15.16 -7.98
C GLU A 201 40.28 -14.06 -7.54
N ASP A 202 40.76 -13.13 -6.71
CA ASP A 202 39.95 -12.02 -6.22
C ASP A 202 40.05 -10.82 -7.16
N PHE A 203 38.89 -10.30 -7.57
CA PHE A 203 38.79 -9.09 -8.36
C PHE A 203 37.96 -8.05 -7.61
N ARG A 204 38.65 -7.15 -6.88
CA ARG A 204 38.05 -6.06 -6.08
C ARG A 204 37.05 -6.57 -5.02
N GLY A 205 37.37 -7.71 -4.39
CA GLY A 205 36.57 -8.38 -3.37
C GLY A 205 35.60 -9.44 -3.91
N GLN A 206 35.48 -9.58 -5.24
CA GLN A 206 34.64 -10.60 -5.86
C GLN A 206 35.50 -11.82 -6.24
N PRO A 207 35.31 -12.98 -5.58
CA PRO A 207 36.04 -14.20 -5.94
C PRO A 207 35.52 -14.76 -7.27
N VAL A 208 36.43 -14.98 -8.21
CA VAL A 208 36.13 -15.56 -9.53
C VAL A 208 36.94 -16.83 -9.70
N TYR A 209 36.27 -17.95 -9.90
CA TYR A 209 36.92 -19.21 -10.25
C TYR A 209 37.18 -19.25 -11.75
N ILE A 210 38.45 -19.37 -12.12
CA ILE A 210 38.89 -19.46 -13.51
C ILE A 210 39.57 -20.81 -13.70
N SER A 211 39.11 -21.57 -14.68
CA SER A 211 39.62 -22.90 -14.98
C SER A 211 39.80 -23.08 -16.49
N TRP A 212 40.73 -23.95 -16.88
CA TRP A 212 41.04 -24.20 -18.27
C TRP A 212 41.39 -25.65 -18.56
N ALA A 213 41.17 -26.07 -19.80
CA ALA A 213 41.49 -27.41 -20.27
C ALA A 213 41.76 -27.42 -21.78
N GLU A 214 42.42 -28.47 -22.25
CA GLU A 214 42.78 -28.65 -23.65
C GLU A 214 42.39 -30.06 -24.12
N SER A 215 41.87 -30.17 -25.34
CA SER A 215 41.54 -31.44 -25.99
C SER A 215 41.81 -31.34 -27.49
N ASP A 216 42.34 -32.42 -28.06
CA ASP A 216 42.62 -32.50 -29.50
C ASP A 216 41.32 -32.63 -30.32
N ASP A 217 40.25 -33.18 -29.72
CA ASP A 217 38.96 -33.42 -30.34
C ASP A 217 37.88 -32.44 -29.83
N TYR A 218 36.82 -32.26 -30.63
CA TYR A 218 35.64 -31.51 -30.18
C TYR A 218 34.81 -32.31 -29.17
N VAL A 219 34.80 -31.86 -27.92
CA VAL A 219 33.98 -32.41 -26.83
C VAL A 219 32.73 -31.54 -26.62
N GLY A 220 31.56 -32.11 -26.92
CA GLY A 220 30.28 -31.44 -26.68
C GLY A 220 29.92 -31.32 -25.20
N GLY A 221 28.98 -30.43 -24.85
CA GLY A 221 28.40 -30.37 -23.50
C GLY A 221 29.18 -29.54 -22.47
N LEU A 222 30.01 -28.58 -22.89
CA LEU A 222 30.72 -27.67 -21.96
C LEU A 222 29.82 -26.96 -20.94
N ALA A 223 28.56 -26.67 -21.28
CA ALA A 223 27.61 -26.07 -20.35
C ALA A 223 27.34 -26.97 -19.13
N LEU A 224 27.28 -28.29 -19.33
CA LEU A 224 27.12 -29.28 -18.26
C LEU A 224 28.39 -29.32 -17.39
N LEU A 225 29.57 -29.25 -18.01
CA LEU A 225 30.84 -29.21 -17.29
C LEU A 225 30.99 -27.92 -16.46
N ALA A 226 30.63 -26.76 -17.02
CA ALA A 226 30.59 -25.50 -16.28
C ALA A 226 29.68 -25.57 -15.06
N HIS A 227 28.51 -26.20 -15.20
CA HIS A 227 27.61 -26.40 -14.08
C HIS A 227 28.22 -27.29 -12.99
N ARG A 228 28.80 -28.45 -13.37
CA ARG A 228 29.41 -29.38 -12.42
C ARG A 228 30.65 -28.80 -11.72
N VAL A 229 31.54 -28.15 -12.46
CA VAL A 229 32.73 -27.48 -11.89
C VAL A 229 32.29 -26.39 -10.92
N GLY A 230 31.32 -25.55 -11.31
CA GLY A 230 30.80 -24.50 -10.44
C GLY A 230 30.17 -25.04 -9.15
N GLU A 231 29.50 -26.18 -9.21
CA GLU A 231 28.94 -26.84 -8.01
C GLU A 231 29.99 -27.50 -7.13
N MET A 232 30.95 -28.21 -7.72
CA MET A 232 32.03 -28.89 -6.99
C MET A 232 32.92 -27.89 -6.24
N GLU A 233 33.20 -26.74 -6.86
CA GLU A 233 34.09 -25.70 -6.33
C GLU A 233 33.35 -24.64 -5.50
N GLY A 234 32.02 -24.67 -5.49
CA GLY A 234 31.21 -23.65 -4.82
C GLY A 234 31.40 -22.24 -5.40
N ALA A 235 31.71 -22.14 -6.70
CA ALA A 235 32.04 -20.87 -7.34
C ALA A 235 30.78 -20.00 -7.56
N GLU A 236 30.78 -18.77 -7.02
CA GLU A 236 29.73 -17.79 -7.31
C GLU A 236 29.85 -17.21 -8.72
N THR A 237 31.07 -16.96 -9.18
CA THR A 237 31.37 -16.57 -10.56
C THR A 237 32.44 -17.51 -11.10
N LEU A 238 32.18 -18.09 -12.27
CA LEU A 238 32.98 -19.12 -12.92
C LEU A 238 33.26 -18.71 -14.37
N PHE A 239 34.50 -18.87 -14.80
CA PHE A 239 34.88 -18.89 -16.21
C PHE A 239 35.67 -20.16 -16.54
N LEU A 240 35.20 -20.89 -17.55
CA LEU A 240 35.93 -21.99 -18.17
C LEU A 240 36.54 -21.54 -19.49
N VAL A 241 37.81 -21.83 -19.71
CA VAL A 241 38.53 -21.58 -20.96
C VAL A 241 39.01 -22.91 -21.54
N VAL A 242 38.32 -23.42 -22.55
CA VAL A 242 38.61 -24.74 -23.11
C VAL A 242 39.07 -24.63 -24.55
N GLN A 243 40.27 -25.12 -24.84
CA GLN A 243 40.73 -25.28 -26.23
C GLN A 243 40.33 -26.65 -26.75
N MET A 244 39.64 -26.66 -27.89
CA MET A 244 39.30 -27.88 -28.63
C MET A 244 39.61 -27.64 -30.10
N GLU A 245 40.39 -28.53 -30.69
CA GLU A 245 40.92 -28.38 -32.06
C GLU A 245 41.61 -27.00 -32.23
N ASN A 246 41.18 -26.21 -33.21
CA ASN A 246 41.74 -24.88 -33.54
C ASN A 246 40.94 -23.71 -32.93
N ARG A 247 40.14 -23.94 -31.89
CA ARG A 247 39.25 -22.93 -31.28
C ARG A 247 39.31 -22.97 -29.76
N VAL A 248 39.16 -21.79 -29.15
CA VAL A 248 39.02 -21.64 -27.69
C VAL A 248 37.59 -21.23 -27.37
N TYR A 249 37.00 -21.96 -26.44
CA TYR A 249 35.65 -21.76 -25.95
C TYR A 249 35.73 -21.15 -24.55
N LEU A 250 35.13 -19.98 -24.38
CA LEU A 250 35.00 -19.30 -23.10
C LEU A 250 33.56 -19.47 -22.62
N VAL A 251 33.36 -20.05 -21.43
CA VAL A 251 32.03 -20.21 -20.83
C VAL A 251 32.01 -19.51 -19.49
N GLY A 252 31.16 -18.50 -19.35
CA GLY A 252 30.93 -17.77 -18.10
C GLY A 252 29.63 -18.22 -17.43
N ARG A 253 29.69 -18.45 -16.12
CA ARG A 253 28.52 -18.69 -15.26
C ARG A 253 28.61 -17.83 -14.01
N SER A 254 27.50 -17.25 -13.60
CA SER A 254 27.40 -16.53 -12.33
C SER A 254 26.11 -16.90 -11.60
N ARG A 255 26.21 -17.07 -10.28
CA ARG A 255 25.11 -17.28 -9.34
C ARG A 255 24.96 -16.03 -8.46
N GLY A 256 23.73 -15.66 -8.14
CA GLY A 256 23.48 -14.56 -7.19
C GLY A 256 23.90 -13.18 -7.71
N ARG A 257 24.78 -12.49 -6.95
CA ARG A 257 25.28 -11.11 -7.20
C ARG A 257 26.69 -11.07 -7.78
N GLY A 258 27.15 -12.16 -8.41
CA GLY A 258 28.45 -12.22 -9.06
C GLY A 258 28.58 -11.30 -10.28
N ILE A 259 29.73 -11.34 -10.95
CA ILE A 259 30.02 -10.48 -12.11
C ILE A 259 29.06 -10.82 -13.26
N GLU A 260 28.53 -9.79 -13.93
CA GLU A 260 27.74 -9.95 -15.17
C GLU A 260 28.59 -10.59 -16.27
N VAL A 261 28.47 -11.92 -16.42
CA VAL A 261 29.38 -12.71 -17.29
C VAL A 261 29.19 -12.39 -18.77
N ASN A 262 28.01 -11.93 -19.19
CA ASN A 262 27.78 -11.50 -20.57
C ASN A 262 28.70 -10.34 -20.96
N ARG A 263 28.84 -9.31 -20.12
CA ARG A 263 29.70 -8.14 -20.42
C ARG A 263 31.16 -8.53 -20.61
N ILE A 264 31.63 -9.49 -19.82
CA ILE A 264 32.98 -10.05 -19.94
C ILE A 264 33.10 -10.85 -21.24
N THR A 265 32.18 -11.77 -21.53
CA THR A 265 32.24 -12.60 -22.75
C THR A 265 32.04 -11.79 -24.05
N GLN A 266 31.37 -10.64 -24.02
CA GLN A 266 31.20 -9.75 -25.17
C GLN A 266 32.54 -9.22 -25.70
N ALA A 267 33.54 -9.01 -24.82
CA ALA A 267 34.90 -8.64 -25.23
C ALA A 267 35.58 -9.71 -26.12
N PHE A 268 35.05 -10.93 -26.12
CA PHE A 268 35.50 -12.07 -26.92
C PHE A 268 34.55 -12.41 -28.08
N GLY A 269 33.59 -11.52 -28.39
CA GLY A 269 32.55 -11.77 -29.39
C GLY A 269 31.48 -12.78 -28.93
N GLY A 270 31.36 -13.00 -27.63
CA GLY A 270 30.38 -13.89 -27.03
C GLY A 270 28.98 -13.28 -26.90
N ALA A 271 28.01 -14.17 -26.67
CA ALA A 271 26.62 -13.83 -26.45
C ALA A 271 26.04 -14.66 -25.29
N GLY A 272 24.93 -14.19 -24.71
CA GLY A 272 24.22 -14.87 -23.64
C GLY A 272 23.59 -13.90 -22.64
N HIS A 273 23.23 -14.43 -21.48
CA HIS A 273 22.59 -13.71 -20.38
C HIS A 273 23.61 -13.21 -19.35
N THR A 274 23.20 -12.26 -18.50
CA THR A 274 24.01 -11.71 -17.40
C THR A 274 24.59 -12.77 -16.47
N ARG A 275 23.98 -13.97 -16.40
CA ARG A 275 24.40 -15.09 -15.54
C ARG A 275 24.98 -16.29 -16.28
N ALA A 276 24.84 -16.34 -17.59
CA ALA A 276 25.30 -17.46 -18.39
C ALA A 276 25.58 -16.99 -19.81
N ALA A 277 26.85 -17.00 -20.20
CA ALA A 277 27.26 -16.55 -21.52
C ALA A 277 28.43 -17.37 -22.05
N SER A 278 28.60 -17.38 -23.36
CA SER A 278 29.69 -18.09 -24.00
C SER A 278 30.26 -17.34 -25.19
N ALA A 279 31.56 -17.49 -25.43
CA ALA A 279 32.25 -16.97 -26.59
C ALA A 279 33.08 -18.09 -27.25
N THR A 280 33.32 -17.96 -28.54
CA THR A 280 34.23 -18.85 -29.29
C THR A 280 35.22 -18.01 -30.08
N VAL A 281 36.50 -18.20 -29.79
CA VAL A 281 37.59 -17.46 -30.45
C VAL A 281 38.38 -18.43 -31.32
N LYS A 282 38.58 -18.06 -32.60
CA LYS A 282 39.36 -18.85 -33.56
C LYS A 282 40.83 -18.44 -33.50
N HIS A 283 41.74 -19.40 -33.66
CA HIS A 283 43.19 -19.15 -33.74
C HIS A 283 43.78 -18.41 -32.54
N ALA A 284 43.28 -18.71 -31.34
CA ALA A 284 43.82 -18.21 -30.07
C ALA A 284 44.32 -19.39 -29.23
N SER A 285 45.22 -19.12 -28.29
CA SER A 285 45.65 -20.07 -27.26
C SER A 285 44.91 -19.85 -25.95
N VAL A 286 44.80 -20.89 -25.11
CA VAL A 286 44.25 -20.79 -23.75
C VAL A 286 44.94 -19.67 -22.96
N ALA A 287 46.26 -19.56 -23.05
CA ALA A 287 47.04 -18.56 -22.31
C ALA A 287 46.70 -17.11 -22.69
N GLU A 288 46.48 -16.84 -23.98
CA GLU A 288 46.06 -15.51 -24.47
C GLU A 288 44.67 -15.13 -23.94
N ILE A 289 43.73 -16.07 -24.01
CA ILE A 289 42.36 -15.85 -23.53
C ILE A 289 42.33 -15.65 -22.01
N LEU A 290 43.08 -16.44 -21.24
CA LEU A 290 43.20 -16.26 -19.80
C LEU A 290 43.77 -14.88 -19.43
N LYS A 291 44.79 -14.41 -20.15
CA LYS A 291 45.38 -13.08 -19.91
C LYS A 291 44.38 -11.96 -20.19
N GLN A 292 43.67 -12.03 -21.32
CA GLN A 292 42.66 -11.04 -21.68
C GLN A 292 41.47 -11.07 -20.70
N LEU A 293 41.02 -12.27 -20.32
CA LEU A 293 39.89 -12.47 -19.39
C LEU A 293 40.17 -11.81 -18.05
N LYS A 294 41.38 -12.02 -17.48
CA LYS A 294 41.81 -11.37 -16.24
C LYS A 294 41.87 -9.86 -16.37
N GLY A 295 42.27 -9.35 -17.54
CA GLY A 295 42.27 -7.91 -17.84
C GLY A 295 40.86 -7.32 -17.81
N GLU A 296 39.90 -7.96 -18.48
CA GLU A 296 38.49 -7.55 -18.49
C GLU A 296 37.87 -7.61 -17.10
N LEU A 297 38.11 -8.69 -16.36
CA LEU A 297 37.63 -8.84 -14.98
C LEU A 297 38.18 -7.72 -14.06
N ALA A 298 39.46 -7.37 -14.19
CA ALA A 298 40.06 -6.29 -13.40
C ALA A 298 39.49 -4.89 -13.71
N GLN A 299 39.09 -4.64 -14.95
CA GLN A 299 38.51 -3.37 -15.37
C GLN A 299 37.03 -3.25 -15.00
N GLN A 300 36.25 -4.31 -15.24
CA GLN A 300 34.80 -4.31 -15.11
C GLN A 300 34.30 -4.70 -13.71
N ALA A 301 35.15 -5.28 -12.84
CA ALA A 301 34.80 -5.51 -11.45
C ALA A 301 34.44 -4.17 -10.77
N HIS A 302 33.20 -4.05 -10.30
CA HIS A 302 32.77 -2.90 -9.52
C HIS A 302 33.18 -3.07 -8.04
N ARG A 303 33.42 -1.96 -7.35
CA ARG A 303 33.87 -1.94 -5.95
C ARG A 303 32.77 -2.52 -5.05
N ILE A 304 33.11 -3.48 -4.18
CA ILE A 304 32.20 -3.96 -3.14
C ILE A 304 31.81 -2.82 -2.18
N ASN A 305 30.54 -2.83 -1.75
CA ASN A 305 30.00 -1.95 -0.71
C ASN A 305 30.87 -2.06 0.54
N ARG A 306 31.54 -0.98 0.92
CA ARG A 306 32.31 -0.88 2.16
C ARG A 306 31.34 -0.84 3.34
N VAL A 307 31.84 -1.11 4.55
CA VAL A 307 31.03 -0.98 5.78
C VAL A 307 30.37 0.39 5.89
N ARG A 308 31.05 1.46 5.49
CA ARG A 308 30.48 2.82 5.43
C ARG A 308 29.22 2.95 4.56
N ASP A 309 29.08 2.11 3.54
CA ASP A 309 27.95 2.16 2.60
C ASP A 309 26.71 1.45 3.16
N ILE A 310 26.86 0.68 4.25
CA ILE A 310 25.81 -0.18 4.82
C ILE A 310 25.52 0.12 6.29
N MET A 311 26.41 0.84 6.97
CA MET A 311 26.27 1.17 8.38
C MET A 311 25.15 2.17 8.62
N SER A 312 24.51 2.06 9.77
CA SER A 312 23.54 3.04 10.23
C SER A 312 24.25 4.21 10.91
N TYR A 313 23.92 5.44 10.49
CA TYR A 313 24.36 6.71 11.05
C TYR A 313 23.18 7.71 11.06
N PRO A 314 23.06 8.60 12.07
CA PRO A 314 23.88 8.70 13.28
C PRO A 314 23.60 7.59 14.30
N VAL A 315 24.64 7.14 15.00
CA VAL A 315 24.52 6.10 16.04
C VAL A 315 23.99 6.72 17.31
N LYS A 316 22.84 6.27 17.81
CA LYS A 316 22.37 6.69 19.13
C LYS A 316 23.33 6.13 20.18
N THR A 317 23.85 6.98 21.04
CA THR A 317 24.73 6.59 22.13
C THR A 317 24.15 7.01 23.47
N VAL A 318 24.62 6.38 24.54
CA VAL A 318 24.32 6.77 25.92
C VAL A 318 25.60 7.16 26.65
N SER A 319 25.48 8.06 27.63
CA SER A 319 26.61 8.45 28.48
C SER A 319 26.91 7.35 29.50
N PRO A 320 28.18 7.11 29.88
CA PRO A 320 28.54 6.15 30.93
C PRO A 320 27.91 6.46 32.30
N GLU A 321 27.54 7.73 32.56
CA GLU A 321 26.92 8.17 33.81
C GLU A 321 25.39 8.12 33.79
N MET A 322 24.78 7.84 32.63
CA MET A 322 23.32 7.75 32.48
C MET A 322 22.77 6.59 33.31
N LYS A 323 21.58 6.75 33.89
CA LYS A 323 20.95 5.71 34.73
C LYS A 323 20.38 4.59 33.87
N LEU A 324 20.33 3.38 34.41
CA LEU A 324 19.75 2.24 33.71
C LEU A 324 18.28 2.44 33.32
N THR A 325 17.46 3.12 34.12
CA THR A 325 16.08 3.49 33.76
C THR A 325 16.01 4.39 32.52
N GLU A 326 16.93 5.34 32.40
CA GLU A 326 16.99 6.26 31.26
C GLU A 326 17.44 5.52 30.00
N VAL A 327 18.37 4.58 30.14
CA VAL A 327 18.79 3.70 29.05
C VAL A 327 17.70 2.72 28.64
N GLU A 328 16.94 2.15 29.58
CA GLU A 328 15.77 1.30 29.28
C GLU A 328 14.75 2.07 28.42
N GLN A 329 14.44 3.31 28.81
CA GLN A 329 13.55 4.17 28.05
C GLN A 329 14.08 4.45 26.65
N ILE A 330 15.38 4.70 26.48
CA ILE A 330 16.01 4.85 25.17
C ILE A 330 15.86 3.55 24.37
N LEU A 331 16.27 2.41 24.91
CA LEU A 331 16.20 1.12 24.21
C LEU A 331 14.77 0.76 23.77
N LEU A 332 13.77 1.02 24.64
CA LEU A 332 12.36 0.87 24.31
C LEU A 332 11.90 1.87 23.24
N LYS A 333 12.22 3.16 23.40
CA LYS A 333 11.88 4.25 22.48
C LYS A 333 12.36 3.95 21.07
N TYR A 334 13.59 3.48 20.90
CA TYR A 334 14.18 3.23 19.56
C TYR A 334 13.99 1.79 19.07
N GLY A 335 13.32 0.92 19.83
CA GLY A 335 13.20 -0.51 19.52
C GLY A 335 14.57 -1.20 19.42
N HIS A 336 15.59 -0.63 20.06
CA HIS A 336 16.94 -1.15 20.02
C HIS A 336 17.12 -2.21 21.09
N THR A 337 17.71 -3.34 20.72
CA THR A 337 18.02 -4.41 21.69
C THR A 337 19.29 -4.12 22.53
N GLY A 338 19.90 -2.95 22.36
CA GLY A 338 21.18 -2.53 22.93
C GLY A 338 21.77 -1.32 22.20
N VAL A 339 22.65 -0.60 22.88
CA VAL A 339 23.13 0.74 22.48
C VAL A 339 24.60 0.93 22.85
N PRO A 340 25.42 1.57 21.98
CA PRO A 340 26.79 1.95 22.34
C PRO A 340 26.83 3.00 23.45
N VAL A 341 27.79 2.85 24.35
CA VAL A 341 28.10 3.81 25.42
C VAL A 341 29.28 4.64 24.97
N ALA A 342 29.11 5.94 24.85
CA ALA A 342 30.12 6.86 24.35
C ALA A 342 30.34 8.03 25.31
N GLN A 343 31.58 8.50 25.36
CA GLN A 343 31.97 9.73 26.05
C GLN A 343 32.46 10.72 25.00
N GLY A 344 31.56 11.62 24.56
CA GLY A 344 31.77 12.40 23.33
C GLY A 344 31.72 11.49 22.09
N GLU A 345 32.69 11.61 21.20
CA GLU A 345 32.81 10.80 19.97
C GLU A 345 33.51 9.44 20.20
N LYS A 346 34.01 9.20 21.42
CA LYS A 346 34.77 8.00 21.77
C LYS A 346 33.87 6.91 22.33
N LEU A 347 33.91 5.74 21.71
CA LEU A 347 33.25 4.54 22.21
C LEU A 347 33.96 4.03 23.48
N VAL A 348 33.21 3.86 24.57
CA VAL A 348 33.73 3.39 25.87
C VAL A 348 33.06 2.12 26.39
N GLY A 349 31.98 1.68 25.75
CA GLY A 349 31.32 0.42 26.06
C GLY A 349 30.11 0.15 25.17
N ILE A 350 29.42 -0.95 25.43
CA ILE A 350 28.12 -1.28 24.83
C ILE A 350 27.23 -1.91 25.90
N ILE A 351 25.93 -1.61 25.90
CA ILE A 351 24.97 -2.19 26.84
C ILE A 351 23.78 -2.78 26.10
N SER A 352 23.39 -4.01 26.44
CA SER A 352 22.22 -4.67 25.85
C SER A 352 20.96 -4.43 26.68
N ARG A 353 19.80 -4.48 26.03
CA ARG A 353 18.50 -4.42 26.72
C ARG A 353 18.36 -5.54 27.74
N ARG A 354 18.87 -6.72 27.44
CA ARG A 354 18.86 -7.86 28.37
C ARG A 354 19.61 -7.54 29.66
N ASP A 355 20.74 -6.84 29.58
CA ASP A 355 21.54 -6.45 30.74
C ASP A 355 20.83 -5.37 31.56
N VAL A 356 20.22 -4.40 30.89
CA VAL A 356 19.40 -3.35 31.52
C VAL A 356 18.19 -3.97 32.24
N ASP A 357 17.38 -4.76 31.55
CA ASP A 357 16.18 -5.42 32.11
C ASP A 357 16.56 -6.30 33.31
N LYS A 358 17.68 -7.03 33.23
CA LYS A 358 18.17 -7.87 34.32
C LYS A 358 18.59 -7.02 35.52
N ALA A 359 19.35 -5.96 35.32
CA ALA A 359 19.79 -5.08 36.39
C ALA A 359 18.61 -4.35 37.08
N ILE A 360 17.62 -3.90 36.30
CA ILE A 360 16.40 -3.26 36.82
C ILE A 360 15.58 -4.24 37.66
N LYS A 361 15.40 -5.50 37.22
CA LYS A 361 14.75 -6.56 38.01
C LYS A 361 15.42 -6.82 39.35
N HIS A 362 16.71 -6.53 39.47
CA HIS A 362 17.47 -6.66 40.73
C HIS A 362 17.53 -5.34 41.53
N GLY A 363 16.69 -4.35 41.22
CA GLY A 363 16.60 -3.09 41.98
C GLY A 363 17.69 -2.07 41.68
N LEU A 364 18.50 -2.28 40.63
CA LEU A 364 19.64 -1.42 40.28
C LEU A 364 19.27 -0.33 39.26
N ALA A 365 17.99 0.01 39.17
CA ALA A 365 17.46 0.94 38.17
C ALA A 365 18.13 2.33 38.20
N HIS A 366 18.55 2.78 39.37
CA HIS A 366 19.22 4.07 39.61
C HIS A 366 20.73 4.06 39.32
N ALA A 367 21.32 2.89 39.08
CA ALA A 367 22.76 2.74 38.93
C ALA A 367 23.22 3.22 37.54
N PRO A 368 24.48 3.71 37.41
CA PRO A 368 24.99 4.20 36.14
C PRO A 368 25.37 3.05 35.20
N VAL A 369 25.18 3.27 33.90
CA VAL A 369 25.42 2.30 32.82
C VAL A 369 26.85 1.76 32.81
N LYS A 370 27.85 2.58 33.18
CA LYS A 370 29.26 2.15 33.25
C LYS A 370 29.50 0.94 34.16
N GLY A 371 28.60 0.67 35.11
CA GLY A 371 28.66 -0.49 36.00
C GLY A 371 28.17 -1.79 35.38
N PHE A 372 27.45 -1.74 34.24
CA PHE A 372 26.77 -2.89 33.62
C PHE A 372 27.12 -3.07 32.14
N MET A 373 27.72 -2.07 31.51
CA MET A 373 28.16 -2.15 30.12
C MET A 373 29.35 -3.11 29.94
N THR A 374 29.43 -3.74 28.76
CA THR A 374 30.63 -4.41 28.29
C THR A 374 31.66 -3.36 27.84
N LYS A 375 32.88 -3.42 28.37
CA LYS A 375 33.95 -2.45 28.07
C LYS A 375 34.80 -2.86 26.87
N ASP A 376 35.06 -4.16 26.73
CA ASP A 376 35.79 -4.72 25.60
C ASP A 376 34.83 -4.90 24.42
N VAL A 377 34.63 -3.80 23.70
CA VAL A 377 33.69 -3.77 22.57
C VAL A 377 34.39 -4.27 21.31
N VAL A 378 33.80 -5.27 20.67
CA VAL A 378 34.21 -5.71 19.33
C VAL A 378 33.76 -4.66 18.32
N VAL A 379 34.69 -4.15 17.52
CA VAL A 379 34.47 -3.08 16.54
C VAL A 379 35.06 -3.45 15.17
N VAL A 380 34.63 -2.73 14.13
CA VAL A 380 35.16 -2.83 12.76
C VAL A 380 35.48 -1.44 12.22
N GLU A 381 36.38 -1.32 11.24
CA GLU A 381 36.71 -0.04 10.60
C GLU A 381 35.76 0.26 9.43
N ALA A 382 35.46 1.54 9.20
CA ALA A 382 34.49 2.00 8.19
C ALA A 382 34.88 1.63 6.73
N ASP A 383 36.13 1.30 6.48
CA ASP A 383 36.66 0.87 5.19
C ASP A 383 36.77 -0.65 5.03
N SER A 384 36.43 -1.42 6.07
CA SER A 384 36.38 -2.88 6.03
C SER A 384 35.33 -3.40 5.02
N SER A 385 35.43 -4.67 4.64
CA SER A 385 34.40 -5.33 3.82
C SER A 385 33.20 -5.73 4.68
N TRP A 386 32.02 -5.91 4.07
CA TRP A 386 30.84 -6.35 4.84
C TRP A 386 30.96 -7.83 5.28
N GLU A 387 31.72 -8.62 4.52
CA GLU A 387 32.09 -10.00 4.85
C GLU A 387 32.91 -10.08 6.14
N ASP A 388 33.83 -9.13 6.35
CA ASP A 388 34.59 -9.02 7.59
C ASP A 388 33.67 -8.75 8.79
N VAL A 389 32.64 -7.91 8.60
CA VAL A 389 31.63 -7.66 9.63
C VAL A 389 30.81 -8.91 9.93
N GLN A 390 30.38 -9.63 8.89
CA GLN A 390 29.67 -10.90 9.06
C GLN A 390 30.52 -11.91 9.84
N ARG A 391 31.78 -12.09 9.44
CA ARG A 391 32.70 -13.01 10.12
C ARG A 391 32.89 -12.62 11.57
N THR A 392 33.06 -11.32 11.85
CA THR A 392 33.16 -10.78 13.22
C THR A 392 31.89 -11.07 14.02
N MET A 393 30.71 -10.85 13.43
CA MET A 393 29.42 -11.15 14.07
C MET A 393 29.25 -12.63 14.42
N VAL A 394 29.67 -13.53 13.52
CA VAL A 394 29.58 -14.99 13.72
C VAL A 394 30.60 -15.46 14.75
N GLN A 395 31.86 -15.03 14.63
CA GLN A 395 32.95 -15.45 15.52
C GLN A 395 32.71 -15.03 16.97
N HIS A 396 32.14 -13.85 17.18
CA HIS A 396 31.86 -13.33 18.52
C HIS A 396 30.41 -13.54 18.99
N ASP A 397 29.57 -14.20 18.18
CA ASP A 397 28.11 -14.34 18.38
C ASP A 397 27.41 -13.03 18.78
N ILE A 398 27.72 -11.95 18.05
CA ILE A 398 27.15 -10.62 18.30
C ILE A 398 26.14 -10.23 17.23
N GLY A 399 25.07 -9.54 17.66
CA GLY A 399 23.96 -9.11 16.81
C GLY A 399 24.17 -7.77 16.10
N ARG A 400 25.14 -6.99 16.58
CA ARG A 400 25.46 -5.64 16.10
C ARG A 400 26.92 -5.34 16.38
N VAL A 401 27.54 -4.57 15.51
CA VAL A 401 28.96 -4.21 15.60
C VAL A 401 29.09 -2.70 15.38
N PRO A 402 29.62 -1.94 16.35
CA PRO A 402 29.98 -0.55 16.16
C PRO A 402 31.11 -0.41 15.12
N VAL A 403 31.02 0.63 14.31
CA VAL A 403 31.98 0.95 13.26
C VAL A 403 32.77 2.17 13.69
N LEU A 404 34.10 2.10 13.60
CA LEU A 404 35.00 3.20 13.85
C LEU A 404 35.51 3.82 12.55
N GLU A 405 35.75 5.13 12.57
CA GLU A 405 36.53 5.86 11.56
C GLU A 405 37.51 6.75 12.32
N GLU A 406 38.81 6.58 12.07
CA GLU A 406 39.89 7.28 12.79
C GLU A 406 39.78 7.16 14.33
N GLY A 407 39.30 6.01 14.82
CA GLY A 407 39.12 5.73 16.25
C GLY A 407 37.89 6.40 16.89
N LYS A 408 37.03 7.04 16.11
CA LYS A 408 35.75 7.63 16.54
C LYS A 408 34.58 6.79 16.08
N LEU A 409 33.49 6.80 16.85
CA LEU A 409 32.28 6.05 16.49
C LEU A 409 31.60 6.66 15.25
N ALA A 410 31.73 5.97 14.12
CA ALA A 410 31.23 6.41 12.82
C ALA A 410 29.89 5.76 12.42
N GLY A 411 29.58 4.58 12.95
CA GLY A 411 28.38 3.84 12.56
C GLY A 411 28.09 2.62 13.41
N ILE A 412 27.01 1.91 13.09
CA ILE A 412 26.72 0.59 13.63
C ILE A 412 26.11 -0.29 12.55
N VAL A 413 26.51 -1.55 12.47
CA VAL A 413 25.93 -2.55 11.54
C VAL A 413 25.21 -3.61 12.35
N SER A 414 24.00 -3.97 11.95
CA SER A 414 23.22 -5.07 12.55
C SER A 414 23.19 -6.31 11.67
N ARG A 415 22.82 -7.48 12.23
CA ARG A 415 22.56 -8.70 11.44
C ARG A 415 21.55 -8.46 10.31
N SER A 416 20.55 -7.60 10.53
CA SER A 416 19.56 -7.24 9.51
C SER A 416 20.18 -6.47 8.34
N ASP A 417 21.17 -5.62 8.61
CA ASP A 417 21.88 -4.87 7.57
C ASP A 417 22.76 -5.81 6.73
N ILE A 418 23.40 -6.79 7.38
CA ILE A 418 24.15 -7.86 6.69
C ILE A 418 23.22 -8.74 5.85
N LEU A 419 22.07 -9.17 6.39
CA LEU A 419 21.10 -10.01 5.66
C LEU A 419 20.52 -9.31 4.42
N ARG A 420 20.36 -7.98 4.44
CA ARG A 420 19.97 -7.18 3.25
C ARG A 420 21.00 -7.27 2.12
N ILE A 421 22.28 -7.46 2.45
CA ILE A 421 23.37 -7.56 1.48
C ILE A 421 23.50 -8.99 0.96
N ILE A 422 23.52 -9.98 1.85
CA ILE A 422 23.68 -11.40 1.48
C ILE A 422 22.55 -11.84 0.54
N HIS A 423 21.31 -11.50 0.87
CA HIS A 423 20.14 -12.06 0.19
C HIS A 423 19.47 -11.06 -0.73
N GLY A 424 20.24 -10.31 -1.52
CA GLY A 424 19.68 -9.28 -2.38
C GLY A 424 18.31 -9.58 -2.96
N SER A 425 17.34 -8.72 -2.66
CA SER A 425 15.91 -8.85 -2.95
C SER A 425 15.20 -10.17 -2.54
N ALA A 426 15.92 -11.23 -2.16
CA ALA A 426 15.44 -12.61 -2.06
C ALA A 426 15.18 -13.10 -0.62
N VAL A 427 15.61 -12.38 0.43
CA VAL A 427 15.01 -12.56 1.76
C VAL A 427 13.80 -11.65 1.89
N PRO A 428 12.59 -12.19 2.14
CA PRO A 428 11.43 -11.38 2.45
C PRO A 428 11.60 -10.78 3.84
N THR A 429 12.33 -9.67 3.91
CA THR A 429 12.00 -8.62 4.88
C THR A 429 10.92 -7.75 4.25
N GLU A 430 9.99 -7.26 5.07
CA GLU A 430 8.81 -6.48 4.63
C GLU A 430 9.16 -5.37 3.61
N MET A 431 10.37 -4.80 3.66
CA MET A 431 10.87 -3.76 2.74
C MET A 431 11.25 -4.22 1.33
N SER A 432 11.68 -5.48 1.10
CA SER A 432 12.07 -5.95 -0.26
C SER A 432 10.83 -6.18 -1.15
N LEU A 433 9.76 -6.69 -0.54
CA LEU A 433 8.44 -6.77 -1.15
C LEU A 433 7.91 -5.38 -1.53
N THR A 434 8.24 -4.33 -0.75
CA THR A 434 7.87 -2.95 -1.08
C THR A 434 8.58 -2.46 -2.35
N ARG A 435 9.88 -2.73 -2.55
CA ARG A 435 10.64 -2.13 -3.65
C ARG A 435 10.34 -2.74 -5.03
N HIS A 436 10.14 -4.06 -5.13
CA HIS A 436 9.72 -4.69 -6.39
C HIS A 436 8.24 -4.44 -6.72
N ARG A 437 7.35 -4.34 -5.72
CA ARG A 437 5.97 -3.86 -5.94
C ARG A 437 5.93 -2.39 -6.33
N SER A 438 6.82 -1.57 -5.78
CA SER A 438 6.88 -0.13 -6.04
C SER A 438 7.28 0.20 -7.48
N LEU A 439 8.19 -0.58 -8.09
CA LEU A 439 8.52 -0.42 -9.52
C LEU A 439 7.36 -0.81 -10.44
N ALA A 440 6.66 -1.92 -10.16
CA ALA A 440 5.50 -2.33 -10.94
C ALA A 440 4.30 -1.37 -10.77
N MET A 441 4.14 -0.78 -9.59
CA MET A 441 3.11 0.23 -9.31
C MET A 441 3.47 1.64 -9.75
N ARG A 442 4.73 1.89 -10.11
CA ARG A 442 5.18 3.21 -10.54
C ARG A 442 4.38 3.66 -11.76
N GLU A 443 4.17 2.78 -12.72
CA GLU A 443 3.36 3.09 -13.91
C GLU A 443 1.91 3.43 -13.55
N ASP A 444 1.29 2.67 -12.63
CA ASP A 444 -0.07 2.96 -12.15
C ASP A 444 -0.15 4.32 -11.45
N ILE A 445 0.84 4.67 -10.62
CA ILE A 445 0.90 5.97 -9.93
C ILE A 445 1.13 7.11 -10.90
N LEU A 446 1.99 6.93 -11.90
CA LEU A 446 2.21 7.95 -12.92
C LEU A 446 0.92 8.23 -13.71
N ARG A 447 0.15 7.19 -14.05
CA ARG A 447 -1.19 7.37 -14.65
C ARG A 447 -2.15 8.11 -13.72
N LEU A 448 -2.16 7.78 -12.42
CA LEU A 448 -2.98 8.50 -11.45
C LEU A 448 -2.56 9.98 -11.32
N PHE A 449 -1.26 10.28 -11.43
CA PHE A 449 -0.76 11.66 -11.43
C PHE A 449 -1.18 12.41 -12.71
N GLU A 450 -1.30 11.74 -13.84
CA GLU A 450 -1.86 12.32 -15.07
C GLU A 450 -3.35 12.65 -14.93
N GLU A 451 -4.11 11.90 -14.13
CA GLU A 451 -5.53 12.17 -13.86
C GLU A 451 -5.76 13.33 -12.86
N LEU A 452 -4.71 13.83 -12.20
CA LEU A 452 -4.83 14.92 -11.23
C LEU A 452 -5.18 16.27 -11.89
N PRO A 453 -5.86 17.18 -11.15
CA PRO A 453 -6.08 18.55 -11.58
C PRO A 453 -4.77 19.24 -11.99
N GLU A 454 -4.85 20.10 -13.01
CA GLU A 454 -3.68 20.78 -13.60
C GLU A 454 -2.87 21.57 -12.56
N GLN A 455 -3.57 22.17 -11.60
CA GLN A 455 -2.97 22.90 -10.48
C GLN A 455 -2.04 22.00 -9.66
N ILE A 456 -2.48 20.77 -9.33
CA ILE A 456 -1.71 19.82 -8.53
C ILE A 456 -0.53 19.27 -9.34
N ARG A 457 -0.74 18.98 -10.63
CA ARG A 457 0.35 18.52 -11.53
C ARG A 457 1.46 19.56 -11.65
N SER A 458 1.09 20.83 -11.82
CA SER A 458 2.03 21.95 -11.87
C SER A 458 2.79 22.12 -10.55
N LEU A 459 2.09 21.97 -9.42
CA LEU A 459 2.70 22.03 -8.09
C LEU A 459 3.71 20.89 -7.86
N LEU A 460 3.38 19.65 -8.24
CA LEU A 460 4.29 18.51 -8.15
C LEU A 460 5.52 18.69 -9.04
N ALA A 461 5.36 19.24 -10.24
CA ALA A 461 6.47 19.54 -11.15
C ALA A 461 7.40 20.63 -10.58
N ALA A 462 6.83 21.70 -10.00
CA ALA A 462 7.61 22.74 -9.32
C ALA A 462 8.35 22.19 -8.09
N ALA A 463 7.66 21.38 -7.29
CA ALA A 463 8.23 20.73 -6.11
C ALA A 463 9.39 19.78 -6.48
N GLN A 464 9.26 19.02 -7.56
CA GLN A 464 10.33 18.16 -8.08
C GLN A 464 11.59 18.97 -8.43
N GLN A 465 11.44 20.07 -9.17
CA GLN A 465 12.59 20.90 -9.56
C GLN A 465 13.30 21.49 -8.34
N VAL A 466 12.54 22.04 -7.39
CA VAL A 466 13.10 22.60 -6.15
C VAL A 466 13.77 21.52 -5.29
N ALA A 467 13.18 20.33 -5.23
CA ALA A 467 13.74 19.21 -4.49
C ALA A 467 15.12 18.80 -5.04
N ASP A 468 15.24 18.70 -6.36
CA ASP A 468 16.47 18.30 -7.03
C ASP A 468 17.55 19.41 -6.98
N GLU A 469 17.16 20.69 -7.06
CA GLU A 469 18.07 21.84 -6.91
C GLU A 469 18.68 21.93 -5.51
N LEU A 470 17.88 21.65 -4.47
CA LEU A 470 18.33 21.67 -3.07
C LEU A 470 18.97 20.35 -2.61
N GLY A 471 18.84 19.28 -3.40
CA GLY A 471 19.31 17.93 -3.04
C GLY A 471 18.52 17.30 -1.88
N TYR A 472 17.27 17.72 -1.66
CA TYR A 472 16.40 17.18 -0.61
C TYR A 472 15.50 16.06 -1.13
N SER A 473 15.24 15.05 -0.29
CA SER A 473 14.24 14.03 -0.64
C SER A 473 12.85 14.49 -0.23
N VAL A 474 11.92 14.50 -1.18
CA VAL A 474 10.56 15.05 -1.01
C VAL A 474 9.54 13.97 -1.29
N PHE A 475 8.58 13.86 -0.39
CA PHE A 475 7.53 12.86 -0.44
C PHE A 475 6.16 13.50 -0.25
N VAL A 476 5.21 13.11 -1.11
CA VAL A 476 3.79 13.31 -0.83
C VAL A 476 3.35 12.24 0.13
N VAL A 477 2.65 12.58 1.21
CA VAL A 477 2.35 11.63 2.29
C VAL A 477 0.88 11.66 2.68
N GLY A 478 0.46 10.66 3.46
CA GLY A 478 -0.76 10.77 4.24
C GLY A 478 -2.07 10.56 3.48
N GLY A 479 -3.05 11.41 3.79
CA GLY A 479 -4.42 11.30 3.27
C GLY A 479 -4.47 11.41 1.75
N PHE A 480 -3.63 12.26 1.17
CA PHE A 480 -3.52 12.43 -0.28
C PHE A 480 -3.18 11.11 -1.00
N VAL A 481 -2.15 10.40 -0.50
CA VAL A 481 -1.70 9.13 -1.08
C VAL A 481 -2.80 8.08 -1.01
N ARG A 482 -3.49 7.97 0.12
CA ARG A 482 -4.64 7.09 0.31
C ARG A 482 -5.76 7.41 -0.68
N ASP A 483 -6.12 8.69 -0.78
CA ASP A 483 -7.30 9.13 -1.55
C ASP A 483 -7.07 8.97 -3.05
N ILE A 484 -5.86 9.24 -3.54
CA ILE A 484 -5.45 8.91 -4.92
C ILE A 484 -5.59 7.42 -5.20
N LEU A 485 -5.09 6.56 -4.32
CA LEU A 485 -5.16 5.11 -4.50
C LEU A 485 -6.60 4.58 -4.45
N LEU A 486 -7.50 5.27 -3.75
CA LEU A 486 -8.94 5.00 -3.72
C LEU A 486 -9.72 5.68 -4.86
N LYS A 487 -9.06 6.50 -5.69
CA LYS A 487 -9.68 7.32 -6.74
C LYS A 487 -10.77 8.25 -6.20
N VAL A 488 -10.55 8.80 -5.01
CA VAL A 488 -11.42 9.80 -4.37
C VAL A 488 -10.84 11.19 -4.63
N PRO A 489 -11.65 12.19 -4.98
CA PRO A 489 -11.17 13.56 -5.13
C PRO A 489 -10.49 14.04 -3.84
N THR A 490 -9.28 14.60 -3.97
CA THR A 490 -8.51 15.14 -2.85
C THR A 490 -7.88 16.48 -3.23
N GLN A 491 -7.82 17.40 -2.27
CA GLN A 491 -7.26 18.75 -2.42
C GLN A 491 -6.20 19.04 -1.35
N ASP A 492 -6.11 18.22 -0.30
CA ASP A 492 -5.17 18.41 0.81
C ASP A 492 -3.85 17.71 0.46
N LEU A 493 -2.85 18.49 0.07
CA LEU A 493 -1.53 18.00 -0.29
C LEU A 493 -0.57 18.21 0.89
N ASP A 494 0.03 17.11 1.37
CA ASP A 494 1.02 17.14 2.43
C ASP A 494 2.39 16.70 1.90
N PHE A 495 3.42 17.53 2.10
CA PHE A 495 4.81 17.17 1.83
C PHE A 495 5.60 16.92 3.10
N VAL A 496 6.39 15.85 3.06
CA VAL A 496 7.44 15.57 4.04
C VAL A 496 8.79 15.66 3.35
N ILE A 497 9.69 16.46 3.93
CA ILE A 497 11.01 16.77 3.41
C ILE A 497 12.06 16.12 4.31
N GLU A 498 12.89 15.23 3.77
CA GLU A 498 14.13 14.80 4.43
C GLU A 498 15.19 15.89 4.21
N GLY A 499 15.12 16.94 5.01
CA GLY A 499 15.91 18.16 4.89
C GLY A 499 15.23 19.33 5.61
N ASP A 500 15.67 20.56 5.30
CA ASP A 500 15.04 21.77 5.85
C ASP A 500 13.74 22.11 5.08
N GLY A 501 12.60 21.76 5.67
CA GLY A 501 11.28 22.07 5.14
C GLY A 501 10.98 23.57 5.01
N HIS A 502 11.58 24.44 5.84
CA HIS A 502 11.42 25.88 5.72
C HIS A 502 12.18 26.41 4.50
N ALA A 503 13.40 25.93 4.28
CA ALA A 503 14.17 26.27 3.09
C ALA A 503 13.46 25.80 1.82
N PHE A 504 12.94 24.57 1.83
CA PHE A 504 12.15 24.04 0.72
C PHE A 504 10.88 24.88 0.46
N ALA A 505 10.09 25.18 1.49
CA ALA A 505 8.88 25.98 1.36
C ALA A 505 9.14 27.39 0.80
N ARG A 506 10.23 28.05 1.23
CA ARG A 506 10.66 29.35 0.67
C ARG A 506 11.00 29.23 -0.81
N ALA A 507 11.81 28.24 -1.18
CA ALA A 507 12.23 28.04 -2.57
C ALA A 507 11.04 27.71 -3.48
N LEU A 508 10.11 26.87 -3.00
CA LEU A 508 8.89 26.52 -3.71
C LEU A 508 7.98 27.74 -3.92
N ALA A 509 7.75 28.54 -2.87
CA ALA A 509 6.93 29.75 -2.97
C ALA A 509 7.54 30.82 -3.88
N HIS A 510 8.88 30.95 -3.96
CA HIS A 510 9.51 31.86 -4.91
C HIS A 510 9.28 31.46 -6.38
N ARG A 511 9.05 30.17 -6.64
CA ARG A 511 8.83 29.64 -7.99
C ARG A 511 7.36 29.67 -8.40
N LEU A 512 6.46 29.64 -7.43
CA LEU A 512 5.02 29.73 -7.64
C LEU A 512 4.58 31.20 -7.63
N GLN A 513 3.66 31.59 -8.51
CA GLN A 513 3.06 32.93 -8.50
C GLN A 513 1.90 32.98 -7.48
N ASP A 514 1.75 34.10 -6.77
CA ASP A 514 0.62 34.39 -5.86
C ASP A 514 0.43 33.41 -4.68
N VAL A 515 1.52 33.02 -4.02
CA VAL A 515 1.50 32.15 -2.82
C VAL A 515 1.96 32.90 -1.57
N GLN A 516 1.22 32.77 -0.48
CA GLN A 516 1.67 33.25 0.84
C GLN A 516 2.21 32.09 1.66
N VAL A 517 3.36 32.30 2.31
CA VAL A 517 3.98 31.28 3.18
C VAL A 517 3.86 31.70 4.63
N VAL A 518 3.31 30.81 5.45
CA VAL A 518 3.24 30.95 6.90
C VAL A 518 4.17 29.90 7.53
N PHE A 519 5.13 30.36 8.33
CA PHE A 519 6.08 29.49 9.03
C PHE A 519 5.64 29.25 10.48
N HIS A 520 5.78 28.01 10.92
CA HIS A 520 5.48 27.58 12.29
C HIS A 520 6.74 26.96 12.92
N ASP A 521 7.61 27.82 13.44
CA ASP A 521 8.93 27.46 13.98
C ASP A 521 8.86 26.41 15.10
N GLN A 522 7.80 26.42 15.93
CA GLN A 522 7.63 25.46 17.04
C GLN A 522 7.50 24.00 16.59
N PHE A 523 7.06 23.75 15.36
CA PHE A 523 6.76 22.41 14.86
C PHE A 523 7.57 21.99 13.63
N GLY A 524 8.46 22.86 13.14
CA GLY A 524 9.25 22.56 11.95
C GLY A 524 8.41 22.51 10.66
N THR A 525 7.29 23.24 10.60
CA THR A 525 6.32 23.18 9.50
C THR A 525 6.09 24.53 8.84
N ALA A 526 5.80 24.51 7.55
CA ALA A 526 5.39 25.68 6.77
C ALA A 526 4.08 25.36 6.03
N ARG A 527 3.22 26.36 5.92
CA ARG A 527 1.97 26.28 5.17
C ARG A 527 2.02 27.27 4.01
N LEU A 528 1.72 26.81 2.81
CA LEU A 528 1.63 27.63 1.60
C LEU A 528 0.15 27.78 1.26
N ASP A 529 -0.39 29.01 1.37
CA ASP A 529 -1.78 29.33 1.03
C ASP A 529 -1.86 29.90 -0.39
N PHE A 530 -2.76 29.35 -1.19
CA PHE A 530 -3.00 29.74 -2.59
C PHE A 530 -4.19 30.67 -2.72
N ALA A 531 -4.23 31.47 -3.80
CA ALA A 531 -5.29 32.46 -4.04
C ALA A 531 -6.70 31.86 -4.22
N ASP A 532 -6.81 30.57 -4.56
CA ASP A 532 -8.08 29.84 -4.70
C ASP A 532 -8.61 29.29 -3.36
N GLY A 533 -7.89 29.51 -2.26
CA GLY A 533 -8.23 29.03 -0.92
C GLY A 533 -7.71 27.63 -0.60
N SER A 534 -7.02 26.96 -1.53
CA SER A 534 -6.29 25.72 -1.24
C SER A 534 -5.00 25.99 -0.44
N HIS A 535 -4.45 24.95 0.18
CA HIS A 535 -3.20 25.05 0.93
C HIS A 535 -2.34 23.80 0.76
N LEU A 536 -1.02 23.99 0.90
CA LEU A 536 -0.02 22.93 0.94
C LEU A 536 0.71 22.99 2.28
N ASP A 537 0.68 21.89 3.02
CA ASP A 537 1.45 21.74 4.25
C ASP A 537 2.80 21.07 3.97
N VAL A 538 3.88 21.72 4.40
CA VAL A 538 5.25 21.24 4.27
C VAL A 538 5.80 21.00 5.67
N ALA A 539 6.19 19.76 5.94
CA ALA A 539 6.83 19.37 7.18
C ALA A 539 8.24 18.85 6.92
N SER A 540 9.21 19.26 7.74
CA SER A 540 10.45 18.50 7.84
C SER A 540 10.17 17.12 8.44
N SER A 541 10.87 16.08 7.98
CA SER A 541 10.74 14.74 8.53
C SER A 541 11.14 14.72 10.00
N ARG A 542 10.15 14.43 10.85
CA ARG A 542 10.27 14.61 12.29
C ARG A 542 9.83 13.38 13.07
N ARG A 543 10.45 13.19 14.23
CA ARG A 543 10.05 12.23 15.24
C ARG A 543 9.30 12.97 16.35
N GLU A 544 8.13 12.47 16.71
CA GLU A 544 7.28 13.00 17.78
C GLU A 544 7.44 12.16 19.06
N ASP A 545 7.66 12.81 20.20
CA ASP A 545 7.79 12.18 21.53
C ASP A 545 6.70 12.68 22.48
N TYR A 546 5.82 11.80 22.93
CA TYR A 546 4.73 12.11 23.84
C TYR A 546 5.20 11.91 25.29
N SER A 547 5.32 12.99 26.05
CA SER A 547 5.77 12.96 27.45
C SER A 547 4.81 12.21 28.39
N SER A 548 3.53 12.09 28.01
CA SER A 548 2.51 11.30 28.71
C SER A 548 1.32 10.99 27.77
N PRO A 549 0.52 9.94 28.05
CA PRO A 549 -0.70 9.63 27.30
C PRO A 549 -1.61 10.86 27.14
N GLY A 550 -1.85 11.29 25.89
CA GLY A 550 -2.71 12.45 25.55
C GLY A 550 -2.03 13.83 25.53
N ALA A 551 -0.73 13.94 25.82
CA ALA A 551 0.03 15.21 25.75
C ALA A 551 0.38 15.63 24.30
N LEU A 552 0.88 16.86 24.12
CA LEU A 552 1.46 17.32 22.83
C LEU A 552 2.90 16.79 22.66
N PRO A 553 3.34 16.42 21.45
CA PRO A 553 4.65 15.80 21.24
C PRO A 553 5.82 16.79 21.17
N GLN A 554 7.04 16.34 21.51
CA GLN A 554 8.32 17.01 21.24
C GLN A 554 8.94 16.52 19.92
N VAL A 555 9.63 17.40 19.18
CA VAL A 555 10.05 17.18 17.77
C VAL A 555 11.59 17.03 17.64
N GLU A 556 12.08 15.93 17.03
CA GLU A 556 13.50 15.71 16.62
C GLU A 556 13.60 15.41 15.10
N GLU A 557 14.72 15.73 14.43
CA GLU A 557 14.98 15.38 13.02
C GLU A 557 15.09 13.85 12.81
N SER A 558 14.45 13.30 11.77
CA SER A 558 14.42 11.85 11.52
C SER A 558 14.23 11.48 10.04
N ARG A 559 14.29 10.19 9.69
CA ARG A 559 14.03 9.72 8.31
C ARG A 559 12.52 9.57 8.07
N LEU A 560 12.09 9.53 6.80
CA LEU A 560 10.69 9.34 6.38
C LEU A 560 10.01 8.16 7.09
N ARG A 561 10.73 7.07 7.32
CA ARG A 561 10.20 5.88 8.01
C ARG A 561 9.70 6.19 9.43
N ASP A 562 10.43 7.04 10.16
CA ASP A 562 10.10 7.41 11.53
C ASP A 562 8.90 8.39 11.55
N ASP A 563 8.82 9.32 10.59
CA ASP A 563 7.63 10.16 10.40
C ASP A 563 6.40 9.33 10.03
N MET A 564 6.56 8.29 9.19
CA MET A 564 5.44 7.40 8.86
C MET A 564 5.01 6.57 10.09
N PHE A 565 5.91 6.20 10.99
CA PHE A 565 5.59 5.37 12.16
C PHE A 565 4.70 6.07 13.20
N ARG A 566 4.80 7.41 13.31
CA ARG A 566 4.02 8.19 14.29
C ARG A 566 2.56 8.40 13.89
N ARG A 567 2.19 8.04 12.66
CA ARG A 567 0.84 8.24 12.11
C ARG A 567 -0.17 7.29 12.76
N ASP A 568 -1.44 7.53 12.48
CA ASP A 568 -2.53 6.80 13.14
C ASP A 568 -2.70 5.37 12.60
N PHE A 569 -2.78 5.22 11.27
CA PHE A 569 -3.10 3.96 10.60
C PHE A 569 -2.19 3.68 9.41
N THR A 570 -2.01 2.40 9.07
CA THR A 570 -1.23 1.92 7.93
C THR A 570 -1.64 2.59 6.62
N ILE A 571 -2.94 2.72 6.36
CA ILE A 571 -3.50 3.37 5.17
C ILE A 571 -3.15 4.85 5.05
N ASN A 572 -2.77 5.50 6.16
CA ASN A 572 -2.34 6.90 6.20
C ASN A 572 -0.82 7.03 6.33
N ALA A 573 -0.08 5.92 6.38
CA ALA A 573 1.36 5.85 6.59
C ALA A 573 2.10 5.40 5.32
N MET A 574 1.61 5.87 4.17
CA MET A 574 2.20 5.68 2.85
C MET A 574 2.72 7.02 2.31
N ALA A 575 3.71 6.94 1.43
CA ALA A 575 4.36 8.09 0.83
C ALA A 575 4.66 7.84 -0.66
N ILE A 576 4.67 8.89 -1.49
CA ILE A 576 5.08 8.82 -2.90
C ILE A 576 6.23 9.80 -3.13
N ALA A 577 7.34 9.34 -3.70
CA ALA A 577 8.51 10.19 -3.96
C ALA A 577 8.29 11.17 -5.12
N VAL A 578 8.76 12.42 -4.93
CA VAL A 578 8.60 13.54 -5.87
C VAL A 578 9.91 13.88 -6.62
N ASN A 579 11.06 13.41 -6.15
CA ASN A 579 12.35 13.61 -6.82
C ASN A 579 12.42 12.95 -8.20
N SER A 580 13.16 13.52 -9.15
CA SER A 580 13.25 13.02 -10.54
C SER A 580 13.65 11.54 -10.64
N VAL A 581 14.67 11.11 -9.91
CA VAL A 581 15.18 9.73 -9.95
C VAL A 581 14.13 8.70 -9.50
N ARG A 582 13.33 9.07 -8.49
CA ARG A 582 12.36 8.19 -7.82
C ARG A 582 10.91 8.61 -8.05
N TYR A 583 10.66 9.45 -9.06
CA TYR A 583 9.34 10.07 -9.24
C TYR A 583 8.23 9.03 -9.41
N GLY A 584 7.19 9.12 -8.58
CA GLY A 584 6.07 8.16 -8.58
C GLY A 584 6.35 6.84 -7.85
N GLU A 585 7.48 6.70 -7.16
CA GLU A 585 7.79 5.52 -6.35
C GLU A 585 6.95 5.52 -5.05
N LEU A 586 6.08 4.50 -4.88
CA LEU A 586 5.33 4.28 -3.65
C LEU A 586 6.24 3.70 -2.56
N VAL A 587 6.24 4.34 -1.40
CA VAL A 587 6.93 3.89 -0.19
C VAL A 587 5.88 3.49 0.84
N ASP A 588 5.79 2.19 1.10
CA ASP A 588 4.89 1.58 2.08
C ASP A 588 5.68 0.65 3.03
N TYR A 589 6.02 1.17 4.21
CA TYR A 589 6.78 0.42 5.22
C TYR A 589 5.92 -0.51 6.07
N TYR A 590 4.60 -0.26 6.14
CA TYR A 590 3.72 -0.84 7.16
C TYR A 590 2.53 -1.63 6.56
N GLY A 591 2.49 -1.79 5.24
CA GLY A 591 1.47 -2.57 4.54
C GLY A 591 0.16 -1.81 4.32
N GLY A 592 0.20 -0.48 4.27
CA GLY A 592 -0.97 0.37 4.02
C GLY A 592 -1.70 0.02 2.72
N LEU A 593 -0.97 -0.33 1.65
CA LEU A 593 -1.59 -0.70 0.38
C LEU A 593 -2.36 -2.01 0.48
N ARG A 594 -1.83 -2.98 1.23
CA ARG A 594 -2.51 -4.26 1.45
C ARG A 594 -3.80 -4.03 2.22
N ASP A 595 -3.73 -3.25 3.29
CA ASP A 595 -4.88 -2.97 4.15
C ASP A 595 -5.94 -2.13 3.41
N LEU A 596 -5.52 -1.22 2.53
CA LEU A 596 -6.41 -0.46 1.62
C LEU A 596 -7.15 -1.40 0.65
N LYS A 597 -6.45 -2.38 0.05
CA LYS A 597 -7.07 -3.40 -0.82
C LYS A 597 -8.02 -4.33 -0.06
N GLN A 598 -7.74 -4.61 1.21
CA GLN A 598 -8.58 -5.48 2.06
C GLN A 598 -9.72 -4.72 2.76
N GLY A 599 -9.72 -3.38 2.69
CA GLY A 599 -10.69 -2.55 3.39
C GLY A 599 -10.53 -2.60 4.92
N GLU A 600 -9.29 -2.59 5.42
CA GLU A 600 -8.99 -2.70 6.85
C GLU A 600 -8.36 -1.41 7.42
N ILE A 601 -8.84 -0.99 8.58
CA ILE A 601 -8.20 0.05 9.40
C ILE A 601 -7.29 -0.64 10.42
N ARG A 602 -5.98 -0.46 10.25
CA ARG A 602 -4.95 -1.06 11.09
C ARG A 602 -4.04 0.03 11.68
N PHE A 603 -3.91 0.05 13.00
CA PHE A 603 -2.90 0.86 13.70
C PHE A 603 -1.46 0.39 13.46
N LEU A 604 -0.48 1.29 13.60
CA LEU A 604 0.94 0.98 13.34
C LEU A 604 1.63 0.20 14.47
N HIS A 605 1.14 0.33 15.72
CA HIS A 605 1.66 -0.38 16.88
C HIS A 605 0.63 -0.48 18.00
N ASN A 606 0.80 -1.46 18.89
CA ASN A 606 -0.17 -1.81 19.93
C ASN A 606 -0.46 -0.69 20.95
N LEU A 607 0.44 0.28 21.07
CA LEU A 607 0.31 1.42 21.99
C LEU A 607 -0.35 2.65 21.34
N SER A 608 -0.74 2.60 20.05
CA SER A 608 -1.22 3.76 19.30
C SER A 608 -2.41 4.48 19.97
N PHE A 609 -3.40 3.73 20.49
CA PHE A 609 -4.53 4.33 21.23
C PHE A 609 -4.19 4.79 22.65
N ILE A 610 -3.10 4.27 23.23
CA ILE A 610 -2.65 4.68 24.56
C ILE A 610 -1.89 6.01 24.45
N GLU A 611 -1.05 6.15 23.42
CA GLU A 611 -0.33 7.39 23.12
C GLU A 611 -1.30 8.52 22.74
N ASP A 612 -2.24 8.23 21.84
CA ASP A 612 -3.25 9.18 21.42
C ASP A 612 -4.68 8.57 21.35
N PRO A 613 -5.50 8.76 22.41
CA PRO A 613 -6.86 8.26 22.44
C PRO A 613 -7.79 8.84 21.36
N THR A 614 -7.47 9.99 20.76
CA THR A 614 -8.29 10.53 19.64
C THR A 614 -8.34 9.59 18.45
N ARG A 615 -7.30 8.75 18.28
CA ARG A 615 -7.24 7.75 17.21
C ARG A 615 -8.38 6.74 17.29
N ILE A 616 -9.01 6.53 18.45
CA ILE A 616 -10.22 5.69 18.56
C ILE A 616 -11.35 6.27 17.72
N LEU A 617 -11.65 7.57 17.87
CA LEU A 617 -12.68 8.26 17.09
C LEU A 617 -12.31 8.27 15.59
N ARG A 618 -11.05 8.56 15.29
CA ARG A 618 -10.53 8.54 13.90
C ARG A 618 -10.65 7.18 13.24
N ALA A 619 -10.39 6.09 13.97
CA ALA A 619 -10.51 4.73 13.43
C ALA A 619 -11.95 4.45 12.98
N LEU A 620 -12.92 4.82 13.83
CA LEU A 620 -14.35 4.65 13.54
C LEU A 620 -14.83 5.59 12.42
N ARG A 621 -14.30 6.82 12.40
CA ARG A 621 -14.55 7.78 11.31
C ARG A 621 -14.07 7.24 9.97
N PHE A 622 -12.81 6.79 9.87
CA PHE A 622 -12.27 6.24 8.63
C PHE A 622 -12.93 4.93 8.23
N ALA A 623 -13.23 4.05 9.19
CA ALA A 623 -14.01 2.83 8.93
C ALA A 623 -15.37 3.16 8.29
N GLY A 624 -16.12 4.11 8.88
CA GLY A 624 -17.41 4.53 8.34
C GLY A 624 -17.29 5.23 6.98
N ARG A 625 -16.32 6.15 6.81
CA ARG A 625 -16.13 6.97 5.61
C ARG A 625 -15.86 6.09 4.38
N TYR A 626 -14.91 5.17 4.51
CA TYR A 626 -14.49 4.31 3.41
C TYR A 626 -15.27 2.98 3.33
N GLY A 627 -16.16 2.70 4.29
CA GLY A 627 -16.84 1.40 4.38
C GLY A 627 -15.89 0.26 4.74
N PHE A 628 -14.83 0.58 5.48
CA PHE A 628 -13.80 -0.36 5.93
C PHE A 628 -14.18 -0.95 7.29
N ARG A 629 -13.48 -2.01 7.67
CA ARG A 629 -13.61 -2.65 8.99
C ARG A 629 -12.33 -2.47 9.81
N LEU A 630 -12.45 -2.49 11.14
CA LEU A 630 -11.26 -2.50 11.99
C LEU A 630 -10.57 -3.86 11.90
N ALA A 631 -9.25 -3.86 11.70
CA ALA A 631 -8.42 -5.06 11.82
C ALA A 631 -8.60 -5.69 13.21
N LYS A 632 -8.38 -7.01 13.32
CA LYS A 632 -8.58 -7.74 14.58
C LYS A 632 -7.79 -7.12 15.73
N GLU A 633 -6.50 -6.88 15.51
CA GLU A 633 -5.58 -6.34 16.51
C GLU A 633 -5.94 -4.90 16.89
N THR A 634 -6.41 -4.09 15.94
CA THR A 634 -6.86 -2.72 16.18
C THR A 634 -8.14 -2.70 17.01
N ARG A 635 -9.09 -3.60 16.73
CA ARG A 635 -10.30 -3.75 17.54
C ARG A 635 -10.00 -4.21 18.96
N GLU A 636 -9.09 -5.16 19.14
CA GLU A 636 -8.62 -5.61 20.46
C GLU A 636 -7.88 -4.48 21.22
N GLY A 637 -7.05 -3.71 20.52
CA GLY A 637 -6.38 -2.53 21.06
C GLY A 637 -7.35 -1.44 21.51
N LEU A 638 -8.44 -1.23 20.77
CA LEU A 638 -9.51 -0.29 21.14
C LEU A 638 -10.15 -0.69 22.46
N TYR A 639 -10.58 -1.95 22.61
CA TYR A 639 -11.17 -2.43 23.87
C TYR A 639 -10.19 -2.32 25.03
N THR A 640 -8.92 -2.69 24.80
CA THR A 640 -7.86 -2.56 25.81
C THR A 640 -7.69 -1.11 26.27
N ALA A 641 -7.71 -0.14 25.36
CA ALA A 641 -7.59 1.28 25.69
C ALA A 641 -8.83 1.81 26.45
N LEU A 642 -10.03 1.34 26.11
CA LEU A 642 -11.27 1.67 26.83
C LEU A 642 -11.32 1.09 28.26
N ASP A 643 -10.75 -0.10 28.46
CA ASP A 643 -10.69 -0.75 29.78
C ASP A 643 -9.58 -0.17 30.65
N ALA A 644 -8.46 0.23 30.06
CA ALA A 644 -7.39 0.95 30.76
C ALA A 644 -7.76 2.40 31.12
N GLY A 645 -8.95 2.89 30.71
CA GLY A 645 -9.44 4.22 31.06
C GLY A 645 -8.66 5.36 30.40
N VAL A 646 -8.00 5.10 29.26
CA VAL A 646 -7.17 6.13 28.59
C VAL A 646 -8.03 7.16 27.88
N LEU A 647 -9.21 6.78 27.39
CA LEU A 647 -10.14 7.69 26.73
C LEU A 647 -10.53 8.86 27.64
N GLN A 648 -10.72 8.64 28.94
CA GLN A 648 -11.08 9.68 29.91
C GLN A 648 -9.95 10.68 30.19
N LYS A 649 -8.71 10.37 29.78
CA LYS A 649 -7.56 11.29 29.86
C LYS A 649 -7.53 12.30 28.71
N LEU A 650 -8.30 12.07 27.66
CA LEU A 650 -8.40 12.98 26.52
C LEU A 650 -9.12 14.27 26.92
N SER A 651 -8.68 15.41 26.39
CA SER A 651 -9.37 16.69 26.61
C SER A 651 -10.72 16.74 25.89
N SER A 652 -11.67 17.47 26.49
CA SER A 652 -13.02 17.65 25.90
C SER A 652 -12.95 18.32 24.53
N GLU A 653 -12.01 19.24 24.34
CA GLU A 653 -11.79 19.98 23.10
C GLU A 653 -11.42 19.02 21.96
N ARG A 654 -10.41 18.16 22.15
CA ARG A 654 -9.95 17.21 21.13
C ARG A 654 -10.99 16.14 20.81
N PHE A 655 -11.71 15.66 21.82
CA PHE A 655 -12.83 14.76 21.59
C PHE A 655 -13.92 15.43 20.75
N THR A 656 -14.27 16.67 21.10
CA THR A 656 -15.31 17.43 20.39
C THR A 656 -14.92 17.67 18.93
N GLU A 657 -13.67 18.05 18.67
CA GLU A 657 -13.16 18.29 17.32
C GLU A 657 -13.31 17.05 16.42
N GLU A 658 -12.80 15.89 16.85
CA GLU A 658 -12.95 14.64 16.07
C GLU A 658 -14.41 14.21 15.94
N PHE A 659 -15.24 14.44 16.96
CA PHE A 659 -16.68 14.16 16.87
C PHE A 659 -17.40 15.08 15.87
N MET A 660 -17.04 16.37 15.80
CA MET A 660 -17.58 17.30 14.81
C MET A 660 -17.14 16.94 13.39
N HIS A 661 -15.92 16.43 13.22
CA HIS A 661 -15.51 15.84 11.93
C HIS A 661 -16.38 14.64 11.56
N MET A 662 -16.66 13.72 12.50
CA MET A 662 -17.58 12.59 12.25
C MET A 662 -18.98 13.07 11.86
N LEU A 663 -19.51 14.09 12.53
CA LEU A 663 -20.83 14.67 12.25
C LEU A 663 -20.94 15.18 10.80
N SER A 664 -19.84 15.66 10.23
CA SER A 664 -19.78 16.18 8.87
C SER A 664 -19.72 15.09 7.80
N GLU A 665 -19.41 13.84 8.17
CA GLU A 665 -19.26 12.73 7.24
C GLU A 665 -20.61 12.21 6.71
N LEU A 666 -20.63 11.72 5.47
CA LEU A 666 -21.85 11.23 4.81
C LEU A 666 -22.51 10.08 5.59
N LYS A 667 -21.73 9.13 6.09
CA LYS A 667 -22.20 7.91 6.79
C LYS A 667 -22.16 8.05 8.31
N PHE A 668 -22.56 9.20 8.85
CA PHE A 668 -22.45 9.49 10.28
C PHE A 668 -23.28 8.54 11.16
N GLY A 669 -24.46 8.11 10.70
CA GLY A 669 -25.29 7.14 11.44
C GLY A 669 -24.53 5.83 11.72
N VAL A 670 -23.88 5.27 10.70
CA VAL A 670 -23.05 4.05 10.84
C VAL A 670 -21.90 4.25 11.84
N MET A 671 -21.26 5.43 11.80
CA MET A 671 -20.18 5.78 12.73
C MET A 671 -20.69 5.89 14.16
N GLY A 672 -21.85 6.53 14.36
CA GLY A 672 -22.51 6.69 15.64
C GLY A 672 -22.95 5.36 16.26
N GLU A 673 -23.53 4.46 15.47
CA GLU A 673 -23.84 3.09 15.90
C GLU A 673 -22.57 2.34 16.33
N SER A 674 -21.46 2.52 15.61
CA SER A 674 -20.18 1.91 15.98
C SER A 674 -19.65 2.46 17.33
N LEU A 675 -19.80 3.77 17.57
CA LEU A 675 -19.44 4.40 18.85
C LEU A 675 -20.26 3.86 20.03
N LEU A 676 -21.55 3.58 19.82
CA LEU A 676 -22.43 2.96 20.82
C LEU A 676 -22.06 1.50 21.06
N ASN A 677 -22.01 0.69 20.00
CA ASN A 677 -21.80 -0.75 20.07
C ASN A 677 -20.43 -1.12 20.67
N MET A 678 -19.40 -0.31 20.40
CA MET A 678 -18.06 -0.51 20.98
C MET A 678 -17.90 0.10 22.38
N GLY A 679 -18.93 0.75 22.92
CA GLY A 679 -18.93 1.29 24.28
C GLY A 679 -18.12 2.58 24.46
N VAL A 680 -17.68 3.24 23.38
CA VAL A 680 -16.90 4.48 23.42
C VAL A 680 -17.69 5.58 24.12
N PHE A 681 -18.96 5.78 23.72
CA PHE A 681 -19.83 6.79 24.32
C PHE A 681 -20.16 6.51 25.78
N ARG A 682 -20.46 5.25 26.12
CA ARG A 682 -20.71 4.83 27.50
C ARG A 682 -19.51 5.17 28.40
N LYS A 683 -18.29 4.87 27.95
CA LYS A 683 -17.06 5.14 28.70
C LYS A 683 -16.74 6.63 28.81
N TRP A 684 -16.99 7.42 27.76
CA TRP A 684 -16.73 8.86 27.73
C TRP A 684 -17.72 9.69 28.57
N PHE A 685 -19.02 9.46 28.38
CA PHE A 685 -20.07 10.18 29.11
C PHE A 685 -20.35 9.59 30.50
N GLY A 686 -19.83 8.40 30.80
CA GLY A 686 -20.06 7.72 32.07
C GLY A 686 -21.49 7.23 32.28
N ALA A 687 -22.32 7.26 31.23
CA ALA A 687 -23.71 6.82 31.25
C ALA A 687 -24.14 6.32 29.85
N GLU A 688 -25.13 5.43 29.82
CA GLU A 688 -25.82 5.10 28.57
C GLU A 688 -26.86 6.19 28.28
N LEU A 689 -26.61 6.95 27.21
CA LEU A 689 -27.49 8.02 26.76
C LEU A 689 -28.26 7.55 25.52
N PRO A 690 -29.55 7.93 25.35
CA PRO A 690 -30.39 7.44 24.26
C PRO A 690 -30.12 8.19 22.95
N TRP A 691 -28.92 8.00 22.39
CA TRP A 691 -28.56 8.53 21.08
C TRP A 691 -29.37 7.85 19.97
N ASP A 692 -29.92 8.62 19.04
CA ASP A 692 -30.56 8.07 17.83
C ASP A 692 -29.61 8.14 16.64
N PHE A 693 -28.93 7.03 16.34
CA PHE A 693 -28.10 6.89 15.14
C PHE A 693 -28.77 6.08 14.02
N THR A 694 -29.97 5.57 14.27
CA THR A 694 -30.68 4.64 13.37
C THR A 694 -31.43 5.35 12.25
N HIS A 695 -31.62 6.67 12.37
CA HIS A 695 -32.40 7.43 11.40
C HIS A 695 -31.70 7.49 10.02
N PRO A 696 -32.37 7.10 8.91
CA PRO A 696 -31.75 7.05 7.58
C PRO A 696 -31.15 8.38 7.11
N GLY A 697 -31.74 9.50 7.52
CA GLY A 697 -31.25 10.85 7.20
C GLY A 697 -29.83 11.14 7.70
N LEU A 698 -29.33 10.42 8.72
CA LEU A 698 -27.96 10.58 9.21
C LEU A 698 -26.89 10.08 8.23
N ASN A 699 -27.31 9.26 7.26
CA ASN A 699 -26.43 8.72 6.23
C ASN A 699 -26.60 9.46 4.88
N GLN A 700 -27.11 10.69 4.90
CA GLN A 700 -27.36 11.54 3.74
C GLN A 700 -26.59 12.86 3.83
N ALA A 701 -26.49 13.57 2.69
CA ALA A 701 -25.82 14.86 2.57
C ALA A 701 -26.67 16.01 3.14
N ILE A 702 -26.94 15.96 4.44
CA ILE A 702 -27.64 17.00 5.21
C ILE A 702 -26.67 17.76 6.12
N SER A 703 -27.03 18.98 6.53
CA SER A 703 -26.14 19.82 7.32
C SER A 703 -25.82 19.22 8.71
N PRO A 704 -24.64 19.50 9.29
CA PRO A 704 -24.25 18.99 10.61
C PRO A 704 -25.27 19.30 11.71
N GLU A 705 -25.90 20.48 11.68
CA GLU A 705 -26.92 20.89 12.65
C GLU A 705 -28.16 19.99 12.59
N ARG A 706 -28.57 19.55 11.39
CA ARG A 706 -29.69 18.60 11.24
C ARG A 706 -29.33 17.24 11.82
N LYS A 707 -28.14 16.72 11.50
CA LYS A 707 -27.66 15.45 12.04
C LYS A 707 -27.59 15.49 13.56
N TRP A 708 -27.07 16.60 14.10
CA TRP A 708 -26.99 16.83 15.53
C TRP A 708 -28.36 16.75 16.20
N LEU A 709 -29.36 17.46 15.67
CA LEU A 709 -30.72 17.45 16.22
C LEU A 709 -31.40 16.08 16.11
N ILE A 710 -31.20 15.36 14.99
CA ILE A 710 -31.72 13.99 14.82
C ILE A 710 -31.21 13.08 15.94
N CYS A 711 -29.91 13.15 16.24
CA CYS A 711 -29.28 12.31 17.26
C CYS A 711 -29.82 12.54 18.68
N LEU A 712 -30.39 13.71 18.94
CA LEU A 712 -30.94 14.13 20.22
C LEU A 712 -32.44 13.83 20.38
N ARG A 713 -33.14 13.33 19.35
CA ARG A 713 -34.61 13.16 19.33
C ARG A 713 -35.19 12.29 20.46
N ARG A 714 -34.38 11.35 20.96
CA ARG A 714 -34.77 10.43 22.05
C ARG A 714 -34.23 10.85 23.42
N MET A 715 -33.55 12.00 23.48
CA MET A 715 -32.99 12.54 24.72
C MET A 715 -33.91 13.59 25.35
N ASP A 716 -33.72 13.82 26.65
CA ASP A 716 -34.28 14.97 27.34
C ASP A 716 -33.21 16.02 27.71
N ARG A 717 -33.68 17.17 28.18
CA ARG A 717 -32.83 18.30 28.57
C ARG A 717 -31.82 17.96 29.66
N SER A 718 -32.16 17.07 30.60
CA SER A 718 -31.26 16.67 31.69
C SER A 718 -30.13 15.77 31.18
N GLN A 719 -30.43 14.91 30.21
CA GLN A 719 -29.45 14.06 29.54
C GLN A 719 -28.53 14.89 28.65
N PHE A 720 -29.06 15.89 27.95
CA PHE A 720 -28.27 16.82 27.14
C PHE A 720 -27.28 17.65 27.96
N ALA A 721 -27.66 18.08 29.16
CA ALA A 721 -26.75 18.80 30.05
C ALA A 721 -25.48 17.99 30.37
N ARG A 722 -25.58 16.65 30.50
CA ARG A 722 -24.42 15.77 30.69
C ARG A 722 -23.50 15.70 29.48
N ILE A 723 -24.06 15.83 28.27
CA ILE A 723 -23.28 15.89 27.03
C ILE A 723 -22.52 17.22 26.98
N GLU A 724 -23.15 18.32 27.36
CA GLU A 724 -22.56 19.65 27.37
C GLU A 724 -21.36 19.78 28.32
N GLU A 725 -21.37 19.05 29.44
CA GLU A 725 -20.21 19.02 30.37
C GLU A 725 -18.94 18.48 29.70
N LYS A 726 -19.11 17.51 28.78
CA LYS A 726 -18.02 16.76 28.13
C LYS A 726 -17.72 17.22 26.70
N LEU A 727 -18.62 17.93 26.03
CA LEU A 727 -18.45 18.46 24.68
C LEU A 727 -18.41 19.99 24.65
N ARG A 728 -17.40 20.55 23.98
CA ARG A 728 -17.19 21.99 23.81
C ARG A 728 -17.89 22.49 22.55
N LEU A 729 -19.22 22.52 22.59
CA LEU A 729 -20.05 22.89 21.44
C LEU A 729 -20.09 24.40 21.21
N ALA A 730 -20.21 24.82 19.95
CA ALA A 730 -20.46 26.20 19.58
C ALA A 730 -21.80 26.71 20.15
N ARG A 731 -21.87 28.02 20.46
CA ARG A 731 -23.06 28.64 21.07
C ARG A 731 -24.33 28.42 20.26
N GLU A 732 -24.20 28.41 18.94
CA GLU A 732 -25.32 28.18 18.00
C GLU A 732 -25.88 26.77 18.11
N LEU A 733 -25.02 25.74 18.10
CA LEU A 733 -25.42 24.33 18.27
C LEU A 733 -26.06 24.06 19.63
N LYS A 734 -25.56 24.71 20.69
CA LYS A 734 -26.19 24.65 22.02
C LYS A 734 -27.57 25.30 22.00
N GLY A 735 -27.65 26.51 21.48
CA GLY A 735 -28.89 27.29 21.45
C GLY A 735 -29.99 26.59 20.66
N ILE A 736 -29.66 25.97 19.53
CA ILE A 736 -30.63 25.25 18.71
C ILE A 736 -31.08 23.93 19.36
N ALA A 737 -30.19 23.23 20.07
CA ALA A 737 -30.55 22.04 20.83
C ALA A 737 -31.48 22.35 22.01
N TYR A 738 -31.22 23.41 22.79
CA TYR A 738 -32.12 23.80 23.88
C TYR A 738 -33.51 24.21 23.36
N LYS A 739 -33.57 24.99 22.27
CA LYS A 739 -34.85 25.31 21.61
C LYS A 739 -35.58 24.05 21.16
N PHE A 740 -34.85 23.09 20.57
CA PHE A 740 -35.41 21.80 20.18
C PHE A 740 -36.05 21.08 21.37
N PHE A 741 -35.37 20.99 22.51
CA PHE A 741 -35.95 20.37 23.72
C PHE A 741 -37.15 21.13 24.26
N ASP A 742 -37.12 22.47 24.31
CA ASP A 742 -38.26 23.27 24.78
C ASP A 742 -39.52 23.02 23.93
N ILE A 743 -39.35 22.87 22.61
CA ILE A 743 -40.46 22.54 21.69
C ILE A 743 -40.91 21.10 21.87
N MET A 744 -39.98 20.15 21.96
CA MET A 744 -40.29 18.73 22.15
C MET A 744 -41.06 18.49 23.46
N ASP A 745 -40.65 19.14 24.56
CA ASP A 745 -41.36 19.10 25.84
C ASP A 745 -42.77 19.70 25.70
N GLY A 746 -42.91 20.81 24.96
CA GLY A 746 -44.20 21.40 24.60
C GLY A 746 -45.09 20.42 23.82
N LEU A 747 -44.59 19.83 22.74
CA LEU A 747 -45.33 18.88 21.91
C LEU A 747 -45.72 17.60 22.68
N LEU A 748 -44.83 17.09 23.53
CA LEU A 748 -45.12 15.95 24.41
C LEU A 748 -46.24 16.27 25.41
N SER A 749 -46.23 17.49 25.98
CA SER A 749 -47.30 17.94 26.89
C SER A 749 -48.66 18.08 26.19
N LEU A 750 -48.67 18.40 24.90
CA LEU A 750 -49.88 18.51 24.09
C LEU A 750 -50.41 17.16 23.58
N GLY A 751 -49.53 16.17 23.41
CA GLY A 751 -49.86 14.84 22.88
C GLY A 751 -50.32 13.80 23.92
N GLY A 752 -50.52 14.19 25.19
CA GLY A 752 -51.08 13.34 26.24
C GLY A 752 -50.15 12.26 26.83
N GLY A 753 -48.83 12.34 26.60
CA GLY A 753 -47.89 11.34 27.09
C GLY A 753 -47.26 11.69 28.44
N GLU A 754 -47.73 11.08 29.54
CA GLU A 754 -46.93 11.00 30.77
C GLU A 754 -45.64 10.20 30.52
N LYS A 755 -44.53 10.66 31.11
CA LYS A 755 -43.25 9.95 31.12
C LYS A 755 -43.42 8.58 31.79
N GLY A 756 -43.51 7.50 31.00
CA GLY A 756 -43.21 6.15 31.47
C GLY A 756 -44.28 5.07 31.36
N SER A 757 -45.34 5.19 30.54
CA SER A 757 -46.24 4.06 30.28
C SER A 757 -46.04 3.47 28.88
N GLU A 758 -45.93 2.14 28.80
CA GLU A 758 -46.11 1.35 27.58
C GLU A 758 -47.57 1.46 27.11
N ALA A 759 -47.93 2.62 26.55
CA ALA A 759 -49.27 2.87 26.06
C ALA A 759 -49.44 2.44 24.59
N SER A 760 -50.56 1.77 24.34
CA SER A 760 -51.03 1.18 23.09
C SER A 760 -50.91 2.10 21.84
N PRO A 761 -50.61 1.57 20.63
CA PRO A 761 -50.40 2.35 19.41
C PRO A 761 -51.63 3.11 18.86
N TYR A 762 -52.82 3.01 19.48
CA TYR A 762 -54.09 3.35 18.85
C TYR A 762 -54.90 4.49 19.50
N ALA A 763 -54.32 5.31 20.38
CA ALA A 763 -55.00 6.49 20.91
C ALA A 763 -54.08 7.72 20.92
N ARG A 764 -53.81 8.28 19.73
CA ARG A 764 -53.25 9.64 19.61
C ARG A 764 -54.40 10.63 19.56
N GLU A 765 -54.67 11.34 20.65
CA GLU A 765 -55.54 12.51 20.58
C GLU A 765 -54.95 13.51 19.57
N LYS A 766 -55.77 13.97 18.64
CA LYS A 766 -55.35 14.85 17.55
C LYS A 766 -55.06 16.24 18.13
N ILE A 767 -53.79 16.63 18.22
CA ILE A 767 -53.37 17.92 18.76
C ILE A 767 -53.99 19.05 17.92
N SER A 768 -54.61 20.04 18.58
CA SER A 768 -55.24 21.15 17.86
C SER A 768 -54.20 22.05 17.18
N LEU A 769 -54.54 22.60 16.00
CA LEU A 769 -53.65 23.50 15.25
C LEU A 769 -53.26 24.75 16.06
N LYS A 770 -54.21 25.28 16.84
CA LYS A 770 -53.96 26.40 17.75
C LYS A 770 -52.93 26.08 18.84
N SER A 771 -52.99 24.87 19.40
CA SER A 771 -52.00 24.41 20.38
C SER A 771 -50.62 24.24 19.76
N LEU A 772 -50.55 23.77 18.51
CA LEU A 772 -49.30 23.66 17.76
C LEU A 772 -48.70 25.04 17.42
N ASP A 773 -49.51 25.99 16.97
CA ASP A 773 -49.06 27.36 16.63
C ASP A 773 -48.35 28.05 17.80
N GLN A 774 -48.76 27.80 19.05
CA GLN A 774 -48.10 28.34 20.24
C GLN A 774 -46.59 28.01 20.32
N TYR A 775 -46.18 26.86 19.80
CA TYR A 775 -44.79 26.38 19.85
C TYR A 775 -44.06 26.47 18.51
N LEU A 776 -44.80 26.45 17.40
CA LEU A 776 -44.25 26.36 16.04
C LEU A 776 -44.26 27.69 15.28
N GLU A 777 -45.00 28.71 15.74
CA GLU A 777 -45.02 30.04 15.12
C GLU A 777 -43.61 30.68 15.15
N GLY A 778 -43.09 31.05 13.97
CA GLY A 778 -41.77 31.66 13.84
C GLY A 778 -40.59 30.70 14.06
N LEU A 779 -40.85 29.40 14.04
CA LEU A 779 -39.81 28.39 14.24
C LEU A 779 -38.82 28.37 13.06
N PRO A 780 -37.49 28.30 13.30
CA PRO A 780 -36.52 28.09 12.23
C PRO A 780 -36.84 26.85 11.41
N ALA A 781 -36.78 26.96 10.08
CA ALA A 781 -37.08 25.87 9.14
C ALA A 781 -36.34 24.57 9.49
N LEU A 782 -35.08 24.67 9.91
CA LEU A 782 -34.25 23.56 10.36
C LEU A 782 -34.93 22.71 11.46
N LEU A 783 -35.50 23.36 12.48
CA LEU A 783 -36.15 22.67 13.59
C LEU A 783 -37.46 22.02 13.12
N MET A 784 -38.24 22.71 12.29
CA MET A 784 -39.48 22.17 11.73
C MET A 784 -39.22 20.92 10.89
N GLU A 785 -38.20 20.94 10.03
CA GLU A 785 -37.80 19.79 9.20
C GLU A 785 -37.45 18.56 10.06
N VAL A 786 -36.64 18.75 11.12
CA VAL A 786 -36.24 17.64 12.00
C VAL A 786 -37.43 17.11 12.81
N LEU A 787 -38.34 17.99 13.25
CA LEU A 787 -39.56 17.60 13.97
C LEU A 787 -40.52 16.78 13.09
N LEU A 788 -40.64 17.10 11.80
CA LEU A 788 -41.44 16.32 10.84
C LEU A 788 -40.93 14.87 10.67
N TRP A 789 -39.65 14.64 10.92
CA TRP A 789 -39.09 13.30 10.93
C TRP A 789 -39.48 12.49 12.18
N ASP A 790 -40.04 13.14 13.20
CA ASP A 790 -40.54 12.47 14.39
C ASP A 790 -41.93 11.84 14.20
N GLU A 791 -41.95 10.51 14.12
CA GLU A 791 -43.18 9.73 13.90
C GLU A 791 -44.24 9.93 14.98
N ARG A 792 -43.88 10.44 16.16
CA ARG A 792 -44.85 10.78 17.21
C ARG A 792 -45.75 11.95 16.80
N PHE A 793 -45.22 12.90 16.03
CA PHE A 793 -45.88 14.16 15.72
C PHE A 793 -46.06 14.45 14.21
N ARG A 794 -45.46 13.63 13.33
CA ARG A 794 -45.45 13.83 11.87
C ARG A 794 -46.81 14.26 11.30
N ASP A 795 -47.86 13.47 11.49
CA ASP A 795 -49.18 13.75 10.90
C ASP A 795 -49.75 15.11 11.37
N SER A 796 -49.58 15.43 12.66
CA SER A 796 -50.04 16.69 13.25
C SER A 796 -49.24 17.88 12.72
N LEU A 797 -47.92 17.72 12.54
CA LEU A 797 -47.02 18.74 12.01
C LEU A 797 -47.20 18.96 10.51
N GLU A 798 -47.48 17.92 9.73
CA GLU A 798 -47.84 18.01 8.32
C GLU A 798 -49.15 18.78 8.14
N ALA A 799 -50.18 18.42 8.92
CA ALA A 799 -51.45 19.14 8.93
C ALA A 799 -51.28 20.62 9.31
N TYR A 800 -50.43 20.92 10.29
CA TYR A 800 -50.09 22.30 10.65
C TYR A 800 -49.35 23.03 9.53
N THR A 801 -48.39 22.37 8.86
CA THR A 801 -47.63 22.98 7.77
C THR A 801 -48.53 23.32 6.58
N GLU A 802 -49.45 22.43 6.22
CA GLU A 802 -50.44 22.69 5.17
C GLU A 802 -51.41 23.81 5.56
N ALA A 803 -51.89 23.83 6.81
CA ALA A 803 -52.73 24.91 7.32
C ALA A 803 -52.02 26.27 7.29
N VAL A 804 -50.72 26.33 7.62
CA VAL A 804 -49.92 27.55 7.56
C VAL A 804 -49.77 28.05 6.12
N LYS A 805 -49.59 27.16 5.13
CA LYS A 805 -49.52 27.54 3.70
C LYS A 805 -50.83 28.14 3.19
N ALA A 806 -51.97 27.74 3.76
CA ALA A 806 -53.29 28.25 3.39
C ALA A 806 -53.61 29.63 4.00
N ILE A 807 -52.73 30.19 4.85
CA ILE A 807 -52.95 31.51 5.45
C ILE A 807 -52.71 32.59 4.40
N HIS A 808 -53.77 33.26 3.98
CA HIS A 808 -53.75 34.41 3.07
C HIS A 808 -54.16 35.70 3.81
N GLN A 809 -53.46 36.00 4.90
CA GLN A 809 -53.73 37.19 5.70
C GLN A 809 -53.33 38.47 4.94
N THR A 810 -54.32 39.31 4.64
CA THR A 810 -54.14 40.58 3.92
C THR A 810 -54.16 41.81 4.83
N VAL A 811 -54.75 41.68 6.02
CA VAL A 811 -54.82 42.76 7.00
C VAL A 811 -53.50 42.83 7.78
N ASP A 812 -52.80 43.96 7.61
CA ASP A 812 -51.54 44.27 8.29
C ASP A 812 -51.72 45.36 9.37
N GLY A 813 -50.63 45.67 10.09
CA GLY A 813 -50.65 46.72 11.12
C GLY A 813 -50.91 48.13 10.59
N THR A 814 -50.75 48.37 9.29
CA THR A 814 -51.02 49.67 8.65
C THR A 814 -52.51 49.82 8.35
N ALA A 815 -53.15 48.77 7.83
CA ALA A 815 -54.59 48.69 7.64
C ALA A 815 -55.34 48.87 8.97
N LEU A 816 -54.89 48.20 10.04
CA LEU A 816 -55.51 48.34 11.37
C LEU A 816 -55.40 49.77 11.94
N ARG A 817 -54.29 50.48 11.69
CA ARG A 817 -54.13 51.89 12.06
C ARG A 817 -55.08 52.79 11.28
N GLN A 818 -55.24 52.54 9.98
CA GLN A 818 -56.19 53.28 9.13
C GLN A 818 -57.64 53.04 9.56
N TRP A 819 -57.94 51.88 10.15
CA TRP A 819 -59.26 51.55 10.71
C TRP A 819 -59.46 52.04 12.16
N GLY A 820 -58.51 52.82 12.70
CA GLY A 820 -58.66 53.51 13.98
C GLY A 820 -58.11 52.76 15.20
N VAL A 821 -57.37 51.65 15.03
CA VAL A 821 -56.70 50.96 16.13
C VAL A 821 -55.46 51.75 16.56
N LYS A 822 -55.36 52.06 17.86
CA LYS A 822 -54.19 52.77 18.41
C LYS A 822 -52.96 51.87 18.37
N GLU A 823 -51.81 52.47 18.07
CA GLU A 823 -50.52 51.78 18.11
C GLU A 823 -50.25 51.25 19.54
N GLY A 824 -50.01 49.94 19.63
CA GLY A 824 -49.84 49.25 20.91
C GLY A 824 -50.11 47.74 20.83
N PRO A 825 -50.11 47.03 21.96
CA PRO A 825 -50.25 45.57 22.02
C PRO A 825 -51.56 45.02 21.41
N GLU A 826 -52.57 45.88 21.27
CA GLU A 826 -53.88 45.54 20.71
C GLU A 826 -53.81 45.18 19.22
N ILE A 827 -52.97 45.86 18.43
CA ILE A 827 -52.71 45.50 17.02
C ILE A 827 -52.17 44.07 16.93
N GLY A 828 -51.17 43.73 17.76
CA GLY A 828 -50.60 42.38 17.80
C GLY A 828 -51.61 41.30 18.20
N ARG A 829 -52.53 41.60 19.14
CA ARG A 829 -53.62 40.68 19.51
C ARG A 829 -54.58 40.43 18.36
N ILE A 830 -54.99 41.47 17.64
CA ILE A 830 -55.91 41.36 16.49
C ILE A 830 -55.25 40.55 15.37
N LEU A 831 -54.01 40.90 14.99
CA LEU A 831 -53.28 40.17 13.95
C LEU A 831 -53.09 38.69 14.31
N LYS A 832 -52.81 38.37 15.58
CA LYS A 832 -52.72 36.98 16.05
C LYS A 832 -54.06 36.26 16.00
N ALA A 833 -55.16 36.93 16.36
CA ALA A 833 -56.50 36.34 16.28
C ALA A 833 -56.92 36.04 14.83
N VAL A 834 -56.62 36.94 13.89
CA VAL A 834 -56.85 36.77 12.45
C VAL A 834 -56.03 35.60 11.92
N ARG A 835 -54.74 35.56 12.22
CA ARG A 835 -53.85 34.46 11.85
C ARG A 835 -54.38 33.10 12.34
N LEU A 836 -54.82 33.01 13.59
CA LEU A 836 -55.38 31.78 14.16
C LEU A 836 -56.69 31.37 13.49
N ALA A 837 -57.54 32.33 13.11
CA ALA A 837 -58.79 32.04 12.40
C ALA A 837 -58.53 31.49 10.99
N TRP A 838 -57.52 32.01 10.28
CA TRP A 838 -57.02 31.42 9.04
C TRP A 838 -56.47 30.01 9.25
N LEU A 839 -55.62 29.83 10.27
CA LEU A 839 -54.98 28.54 10.58
C LEU A 839 -56.02 27.44 10.90
N GLU A 840 -57.09 27.77 11.61
CA GLU A 840 -58.17 26.83 11.95
C GLU A 840 -59.17 26.61 10.78
N GLY A 841 -58.96 27.26 9.63
CA GLY A 841 -59.85 27.17 8.46
C GLY A 841 -61.19 27.88 8.63
N LYS A 842 -61.31 28.80 9.60
CA LYS A 842 -62.51 29.62 9.83
C LYS A 842 -62.63 30.78 8.84
N LEU A 843 -61.53 31.14 8.19
CA LEU A 843 -61.46 32.14 7.14
C LEU A 843 -60.96 31.45 5.86
N GLN A 844 -61.61 31.74 4.74
CA GLN A 844 -61.25 31.24 3.41
C GLN A 844 -61.07 32.36 2.40
N THR A 845 -61.56 33.58 2.69
CA THR A 845 -61.54 34.73 1.78
C THR A 845 -61.12 36.03 2.48
N GLU A 846 -60.66 37.01 1.70
CA GLU A 846 -60.29 38.34 2.21
C GLU A 846 -61.50 39.11 2.77
N GLU A 847 -62.69 38.87 2.24
CA GLU A 847 -63.94 39.46 2.72
C GLU A 847 -64.29 38.96 4.12
N GLU A 848 -64.20 37.64 4.35
CA GLU A 848 -64.40 37.03 5.67
C GLU A 848 -63.36 37.53 6.69
N GLU A 849 -62.12 37.73 6.25
CA GLU A 849 -61.05 38.31 7.09
C GLU A 849 -61.42 39.74 7.56
N LYS A 850 -61.88 40.59 6.63
CA LYS A 850 -62.29 41.97 6.94
C LYS A 850 -63.49 42.00 7.89
N GLU A 851 -64.50 41.16 7.66
CA GLU A 851 -65.66 41.06 8.56
C GLU A 851 -65.27 40.57 9.96
N PHE A 852 -64.37 39.58 10.04
CA PHE A 852 -63.86 39.06 11.30
C PHE A 852 -63.12 40.14 12.11
N VAL A 853 -62.26 40.94 11.47
CA VAL A 853 -61.57 42.07 12.12
C VAL A 853 -62.57 43.13 12.59
N LEU A 854 -63.54 43.50 11.76
CA LEU A 854 -64.57 44.48 12.14
C LEU A 854 -65.43 43.99 13.32
N GLY A 855 -65.68 42.68 13.41
CA GLY A 855 -66.34 42.05 14.56
C GLY A 855 -65.52 42.19 15.86
N LEU A 856 -64.23 41.88 15.81
CA LEU A 856 -63.31 42.05 16.96
C LEU A 856 -63.22 43.51 17.44
N LEU A 857 -63.26 44.48 16.51
CA LEU A 857 -63.25 45.91 16.83
C LEU A 857 -64.55 46.38 17.49
N LYS A 858 -65.70 45.84 17.08
CA LYS A 858 -67.00 46.13 17.70
C LYS A 858 -67.09 45.57 19.12
N ASP A 859 -66.58 44.36 19.34
CA ASP A 859 -66.57 43.74 20.68
C ASP A 859 -65.58 44.43 21.63
N GLY A 860 -64.41 44.88 21.15
CA GLY A 860 -63.43 45.65 21.94
C GLY A 860 -63.94 47.03 22.40
N LEU A 861 -64.86 47.65 21.66
CA LEU A 861 -65.50 48.92 22.04
C LEU A 861 -66.52 48.77 23.18
N SER A 862 -67.02 47.56 23.43
CA SER A 862 -68.02 47.31 24.49
C SER A 862 -67.42 47.11 25.90
N ASN A 863 -66.09 46.94 26.00
CA ASN A 863 -65.39 46.64 27.27
C ASN A 863 -64.50 47.78 27.82
N ARG A 864 -64.72 49.03 27.39
CA ARG A 864 -64.09 50.20 28.05
C ARG A 864 -64.90 50.63 29.28
N PRO A 865 -64.30 50.78 30.47
CA PRO A 865 -64.98 51.40 31.61
C PRO A 865 -65.35 52.83 31.23
N LYS A 866 -66.64 53.17 31.36
CA LYS A 866 -67.16 54.52 31.21
C LYS A 866 -66.78 55.36 32.44
N GLY A 867 -66.15 56.51 32.20
CA GLY A 867 -65.83 57.57 33.18
C GLY A 867 -64.32 57.69 33.42
N GLU A 868 -63.65 58.84 33.34
CA GLU A 868 -64.09 60.23 33.38
C GLU A 868 -63.14 61.14 32.53
N THR A 869 -63.76 62.09 31.83
CA THR A 869 -63.34 63.48 31.55
C THR A 869 -62.32 64.06 32.56
N THR A 870 -61.27 64.81 32.20
CA THR A 870 -61.33 66.22 31.70
C THR A 870 -59.97 66.77 31.20
N CYS A 871 -60.05 67.63 30.18
CA CYS A 871 -59.31 68.87 29.87
C CYS A 871 -57.78 68.93 29.64
N LEU A 872 -57.44 69.20 28.36
CA LEU A 872 -56.69 70.38 27.83
C LEU A 872 -55.50 70.93 28.63
N THR A 873 -54.27 70.66 28.18
CA THR A 873 -53.45 71.56 27.32
C THR A 873 -52.26 70.79 26.76
#